data_AF-A0A0H3DHB9-F1
#
_entry.id   AF-A0A0H3DHB9-F1
#
_cell.length_a   1.000
_cell.length_b   1.000
_cell.length_c   1.000
_cell.angle_alpha   90.00
_cell.angle_beta   90.00
_cell.angle_gamma   90.00
#
_symmetry.space_group_name_H-M   'P 1'
#
loop_
_entity.id
_entity.type
_entity.pdbx_description
1 polymer ?
#
loop_
_entity_poly.entity_id
_entity_poly.type
_entity_poly.pdbx_seq_one_letter_code
_entity_poly.pdbx_strand_id
1 'polypeptide(L)'
;MRARRPWPLATMAVLAVSTVVTVAPADAATAAPGPDLAVDVLADRQPISEDIYGMNFASEELAAELRLPVQRWGGNSTTRYNFRFDNTNRASDWYFENIDEATPDPAALPDGSVTDLTHERNVRTGSKSLFTVPLIGWVPKARGKACGFSVAKYGPQQSTDSWAPDCGNGVRPDGTNVTGNDPHDTSVEAGAQYVEDWIHHLTGKYGTAAGGGVRYYDLDNEPDLWQHTHRDVHPQGAGAVELRDRTYDIGAAVKAADPSAKTMGPVGWGYMSLLHSGLGDADRPNHGGVDFGEWYLAQMRAYEQQHGVRILDYYDNHIYPQQSGVSSSDAGDAGTQALRLRSTRQLWDPTYVDESWINDKIRFIPRMKDMVARNYPGTKTAITEYSWGAFDSVNGALAQADVLGIFGREGLDLATLWTAPSAGQPVADAFRMYRDYDGRGGRFGDTRIRATSTDQDKVSIYGAERATDGATTLMVVNKTGGDLTSPVAMSGRGAGTAQVYRYSGADPTGIVHEADQAVSATGFTATLPAGSITLYVIPKDDTPTLPAPGAPTASDLTATGVTLSWPAVTGAADYTVERDGSPAGRTATTTLAVTGLKPDTAYTFTVRANNAAGTSSPPSPALTVRTKPDQSGTGCTAAVTVTGKWPGQFQLDLTVRNRGTTSGTGWTASLGLAGGMSVAQTWNGVTTTTGTTATVRNASWNGALAPGAFATAGMILNGDPAGWTPTPTCSLT
;
A
#
# COMPACT_ATOMS: atom_id res chain seq x y z
N MET A 1 -68.81 10.60 36.65
CA MET A 1 -68.99 10.58 38.13
C MET A 1 -68.07 9.55 38.76
N ARG A 2 -67.12 10.04 39.57
CA ARG A 2 -66.55 9.50 40.83
C ARG A 2 -65.05 9.74 40.89
N ALA A 3 -64.72 10.82 41.59
CA ALA A 3 -63.40 11.18 42.09
C ALA A 3 -63.15 10.55 43.48
N ARG A 4 -61.87 10.41 43.87
CA ARG A 4 -61.29 10.47 45.24
C ARG A 4 -59.77 10.23 45.10
N ARG A 5 -58.89 11.23 45.20
CA ARG A 5 -58.30 11.93 46.39
C ARG A 5 -57.27 11.12 47.22
N PRO A 6 -56.20 11.77 47.72
CA PRO A 6 -54.87 11.19 47.95
C PRO A 6 -54.64 10.67 49.39
N TRP A 7 -53.56 9.91 49.57
CA TRP A 7 -53.11 9.30 50.85
C TRP A 7 -52.12 10.19 51.62
N PRO A 8 -52.08 10.10 52.97
CA PRO A 8 -51.19 10.89 53.82
C PRO A 8 -49.84 10.21 54.08
N LEU A 9 -48.82 11.04 54.33
CA LEU A 9 -47.49 10.66 54.83
C LEU A 9 -47.56 10.19 56.28
N ALA A 10 -46.88 9.08 56.59
CA ALA A 10 -46.53 8.68 57.94
C ALA A 10 -45.05 8.29 57.99
N THR A 11 -44.28 9.06 58.75
CA THR A 11 -42.87 8.83 59.10
C THR A 11 -42.75 7.72 60.14
N MET A 12 -42.01 6.67 59.84
CA MET A 12 -41.49 5.72 60.84
C MET A 12 -39.96 5.65 60.73
N ALA A 13 -39.28 6.03 61.80
CA ALA A 13 -37.84 5.86 61.97
C ALA A 13 -37.54 4.41 62.41
N VAL A 14 -36.69 3.71 61.66
CA VAL A 14 -36.13 2.41 62.05
C VAL A 14 -34.62 2.59 62.22
N LEU A 15 -34.13 2.38 63.45
CA LEU A 15 -32.71 2.29 63.77
C LEU A 15 -32.13 1.03 63.10
N ALA A 16 -31.21 1.20 62.15
CA ALA A 16 -30.37 0.11 61.65
C ALA A 16 -29.00 0.15 62.33
N VAL A 17 -28.68 -0.90 63.07
CA VAL A 17 -27.35 -1.16 63.62
C VAL A 17 -26.40 -1.44 62.46
N SER A 18 -25.40 -0.59 62.27
CA SER A 18 -24.38 -0.75 61.23
C SER A 18 -23.30 -1.73 61.70
N THR A 19 -23.32 -2.95 61.17
CA THR A 19 -22.14 -3.83 61.15
C THR A 19 -21.21 -3.35 60.05
N VAL A 20 -20.08 -2.75 60.43
CA VAL A 20 -19.00 -2.43 59.50
C VAL A 20 -18.33 -3.74 59.08
N VAL A 21 -18.73 -4.27 57.92
CA VAL A 21 -17.91 -5.22 57.18
C VAL A 21 -16.92 -4.38 56.39
N THR A 22 -15.65 -4.40 56.81
CA THR A 22 -14.55 -3.93 55.97
C THR A 22 -14.43 -4.88 54.79
N VAL A 23 -15.10 -4.55 53.68
CA VAL A 23 -14.81 -5.13 52.38
C VAL A 23 -13.43 -4.59 52.02
N ALA A 24 -12.42 -5.46 52.00
CA ALA A 24 -11.13 -5.13 51.40
C ALA A 24 -11.40 -4.64 49.97
N PRO A 25 -10.70 -3.59 49.49
CA PRO A 25 -10.84 -3.18 48.10
C PRO A 25 -10.57 -4.42 47.24
N ALA A 26 -11.46 -4.71 46.29
CA ALA A 26 -11.15 -5.68 45.25
C ALA A 26 -9.85 -5.19 44.60
N ASP A 27 -8.78 -5.98 44.68
CA ASP A 27 -7.55 -5.71 43.94
C ASP A 27 -7.94 -5.43 42.49
N ALA A 28 -7.55 -4.27 41.96
CA ALA A 28 -7.70 -3.99 40.54
C ALA A 28 -7.03 -5.15 39.79
N ALA A 29 -7.81 -5.94 39.07
CA ALA A 29 -7.30 -7.08 38.33
C ALA A 29 -6.17 -6.58 37.42
N THR A 30 -4.98 -7.15 37.58
CA THR A 30 -3.83 -6.77 36.76
C THR A 30 -4.10 -7.18 35.31
N ALA A 31 -3.96 -6.23 34.38
CA ALA A 31 -4.19 -6.48 32.95
C ALA A 31 -3.32 -7.64 32.45
N ALA A 32 -3.90 -8.53 31.65
CA ALA A 32 -3.21 -9.72 31.18
C ALA A 32 -2.11 -9.36 30.16
N PRO A 33 -1.06 -10.20 29.99
CA PRO A 33 -0.10 -9.98 28.92
C PRO A 33 -0.76 -10.05 27.54
N GLY A 34 -0.59 -9.01 26.74
CA GLY A 34 -0.95 -8.95 25.33
C GLY A 34 0.23 -9.35 24.43
N PRO A 35 0.03 -9.35 23.09
CA PRO A 35 1.09 -9.69 22.14
C PRO A 35 2.20 -8.64 22.08
N ASP A 36 3.39 -9.06 21.68
CA ASP A 36 4.49 -8.15 21.40
C ASP A 36 4.17 -7.28 20.18
N LEU A 37 4.34 -5.96 20.33
CA LEU A 37 4.21 -4.97 19.27
C LEU A 37 5.61 -4.42 18.92
N ALA A 38 5.86 -4.16 17.65
CA ALA A 38 7.13 -3.59 17.19
C ALA A 38 6.91 -2.47 16.16
N VAL A 39 7.69 -1.39 16.28
CA VAL A 39 7.64 -0.22 15.40
C VAL A 39 9.04 0.15 14.93
N ASP A 40 9.18 0.31 13.62
CA ASP A 40 10.38 0.88 12.97
C ASP A 40 9.96 2.10 12.15
N VAL A 41 10.29 3.29 12.66
CA VAL A 41 9.86 4.57 12.05
C VAL A 41 10.56 4.87 10.72
N LEU A 42 11.62 4.12 10.38
CA LEU A 42 12.39 4.30 9.15
C LEU A 42 12.03 3.28 8.07
N ALA A 43 11.35 2.18 8.43
CA ALA A 43 10.96 1.13 7.51
C ALA A 43 9.58 1.32 6.88
N ASP A 44 9.39 0.74 5.68
CA ASP A 44 8.14 0.68 4.91
C ASP A 44 7.43 2.00 4.64
N ARG A 45 8.20 3.10 4.61
CA ARG A 45 7.71 4.46 4.41
C ARG A 45 7.04 4.65 3.06
N GLN A 46 5.73 4.89 3.07
CA GLN A 46 4.92 5.22 1.89
C GLN A 46 3.79 6.19 2.27
N PRO A 47 3.34 7.06 1.34
CA PRO A 47 2.20 7.92 1.60
C PRO A 47 0.93 7.12 1.91
N ILE A 48 0.15 7.61 2.87
CA ILE A 48 -1.23 7.21 3.11
C ILE A 48 -2.10 8.19 2.33
N SER A 49 -2.92 7.68 1.40
CA SER A 49 -3.87 8.53 0.70
C SER A 49 -4.90 9.05 1.71
N GLU A 50 -5.15 10.37 1.73
CA GLU A 50 -6.24 10.93 2.52
C GLU A 50 -7.61 10.40 2.08
N ASP A 51 -7.75 9.98 0.81
CA ASP A 51 -9.03 9.59 0.24
C ASP A 51 -9.56 8.24 0.76
N ILE A 52 -8.79 7.53 1.59
CA ILE A 52 -9.27 6.32 2.28
C ILE A 52 -10.26 6.62 3.42
N TYR A 53 -10.37 7.89 3.82
CA TYR A 53 -11.26 8.31 4.89
C TYR A 53 -12.60 8.85 4.37
N GLY A 54 -13.04 8.48 3.16
CA GLY A 54 -14.28 8.97 2.56
C GLY A 54 -15.54 8.31 3.12
N MET A 55 -16.71 8.88 2.80
CA MET A 55 -18.02 8.31 3.14
C MET A 55 -19.05 8.52 2.02
N ASN A 56 -20.05 7.64 1.99
CA ASN A 56 -21.28 7.82 1.21
C ASN A 56 -22.31 8.57 2.06
N PHE A 57 -22.85 9.68 1.54
CA PHE A 57 -23.97 10.42 2.14
C PHE A 57 -23.77 10.93 3.59
N ALA A 58 -22.57 11.42 3.92
CA ALA A 58 -22.35 12.06 5.23
C ALA A 58 -23.17 13.35 5.38
N SER A 59 -23.61 13.64 6.62
CA SER A 59 -24.21 14.94 6.93
C SER A 59 -23.18 16.06 6.77
N GLU A 60 -23.65 17.29 6.51
CA GLU A 60 -22.75 18.44 6.34
C GLU A 60 -21.92 18.68 7.62
N GLU A 61 -22.53 18.49 8.79
CA GLU A 61 -21.91 18.68 10.10
C GLU A 61 -20.78 17.67 10.33
N LEU A 62 -21.04 16.37 10.09
CA LEU A 62 -20.04 15.33 10.26
C LEU A 62 -18.90 15.48 9.25
N ALA A 63 -19.23 15.83 8.00
CA ALA A 63 -18.24 16.06 6.96
C ALA A 63 -17.32 17.25 7.30
N ALA A 64 -17.87 18.35 7.82
CA ALA A 64 -17.11 19.50 8.28
C ALA A 64 -16.21 19.16 9.48
N GLU A 65 -16.76 18.45 10.47
CA GLU A 65 -16.04 18.01 11.69
C GLU A 65 -14.80 17.18 11.32
N LEU A 66 -15.00 16.11 10.55
CA LEU A 66 -13.93 15.18 10.19
C LEU A 66 -13.01 15.71 9.10
N ARG A 67 -13.38 16.84 8.47
CA ARG A 67 -12.76 17.39 7.25
C ARG A 67 -12.65 16.26 6.23
N LEU A 68 -13.81 15.73 5.91
CA LEU A 68 -13.97 14.52 5.12
C LEU A 68 -13.39 14.74 3.71
N PRO A 69 -12.43 13.92 3.25
CA PRO A 69 -11.70 14.21 2.02
C PRO A 69 -12.52 13.91 0.75
N VAL A 70 -13.39 12.90 0.81
CA VAL A 70 -14.22 12.47 -0.32
C VAL A 70 -15.63 12.17 0.17
N GLN A 71 -16.62 12.67 -0.56
CA GLN A 71 -18.02 12.26 -0.44
C GLN A 71 -18.51 11.66 -1.74
N ARG A 72 -19.00 10.42 -1.65
CA ARG A 72 -19.60 9.71 -2.78
C ARG A 72 -21.12 9.88 -2.78
N TRP A 73 -21.63 10.19 -3.97
CA TRP A 73 -23.04 10.06 -4.35
C TRP A 73 -23.12 8.93 -5.38
N GLY A 74 -23.60 7.76 -4.93
CA GLY A 74 -23.60 6.52 -5.71
C GLY A 74 -24.59 5.49 -5.15
N GLY A 75 -24.40 4.22 -5.50
CA GLY A 75 -25.31 3.13 -5.14
C GLY A 75 -26.43 2.92 -6.17
N ASN A 76 -27.25 1.89 -5.96
CA ASN A 76 -28.22 1.38 -6.93
C ASN A 76 -29.03 2.43 -7.68
N SER A 77 -29.68 3.37 -6.99
CA SER A 77 -30.55 4.35 -7.67
C SER A 77 -29.81 5.30 -8.63
N THR A 78 -28.50 5.50 -8.43
CA THR A 78 -27.69 6.43 -9.23
C THR A 78 -27.33 5.87 -10.61
N THR A 79 -27.30 4.54 -10.78
CA THR A 79 -27.29 3.86 -12.09
C THR A 79 -28.40 4.38 -13.02
N ARG A 80 -29.52 4.79 -12.43
CA ARG A 80 -30.72 5.23 -13.15
C ARG A 80 -31.04 6.70 -12.88
N TYR A 81 -30.05 7.58 -12.75
CA TYR A 81 -30.29 9.01 -12.56
C TYR A 81 -30.37 9.80 -13.86
N ASN A 82 -31.40 10.64 -13.99
CA ASN A 82 -31.52 11.64 -15.04
C ASN A 82 -31.26 13.07 -14.51
N PHE A 83 -30.09 13.66 -14.82
CA PHE A 83 -29.71 14.99 -14.33
C PHE A 83 -30.60 16.12 -14.88
N ARG A 84 -31.20 15.94 -16.06
CA ARG A 84 -32.06 16.94 -16.70
C ARG A 84 -33.39 17.09 -15.98
N PHE A 85 -33.85 16.01 -15.33
CA PHE A 85 -35.14 15.94 -14.66
C PHE A 85 -35.04 15.78 -13.15
N ASP A 86 -33.81 15.59 -12.66
CA ASP A 86 -33.48 15.32 -11.26
C ASP A 86 -34.38 14.23 -10.67
N ASN A 87 -34.33 13.06 -11.31
CA ASN A 87 -35.17 11.89 -11.02
C ASN A 87 -34.32 10.63 -11.13
N THR A 88 -34.55 9.67 -10.24
CA THR A 88 -33.93 8.34 -10.28
C THR A 88 -34.99 7.25 -10.41
N ASN A 89 -34.64 6.12 -11.01
CA ASN A 89 -35.38 4.88 -10.78
C ASN A 89 -34.82 4.17 -9.54
N ARG A 90 -35.68 3.75 -8.61
CA ARG A 90 -35.30 3.11 -7.34
C ARG A 90 -34.99 1.63 -7.44
N ALA A 91 -34.88 1.09 -8.66
CA ALA A 91 -34.41 -0.26 -8.90
C ALA A 91 -35.29 -1.30 -8.16
N SER A 92 -34.77 -2.50 -7.93
CA SER A 92 -35.45 -3.50 -7.09
C SER A 92 -35.61 -3.07 -5.63
N ASP A 93 -34.84 -2.07 -5.16
CA ASP A 93 -34.89 -1.58 -3.78
C ASP A 93 -36.26 -0.98 -3.45
N TRP A 94 -36.90 -0.34 -4.44
CA TRP A 94 -38.26 0.19 -4.31
C TRP A 94 -39.05 0.09 -5.62
N TYR A 95 -39.56 -1.12 -5.90
CA TYR A 95 -40.58 -1.41 -6.92
C TYR A 95 -40.29 -0.92 -8.36
N PHE A 96 -39.02 -0.72 -8.72
CA PHE A 96 -38.57 -0.24 -10.03
C PHE A 96 -39.26 1.08 -10.43
N GLU A 97 -39.43 1.97 -9.46
CA GLU A 97 -40.17 3.22 -9.62
C GLU A 97 -39.26 4.39 -9.94
N ASN A 98 -39.68 5.23 -10.89
CA ASN A 98 -39.13 6.58 -11.01
C ASN A 98 -39.64 7.44 -9.86
N ILE A 99 -38.75 8.13 -9.17
CA ILE A 99 -39.09 9.05 -8.08
C ILE A 99 -38.20 10.28 -8.21
N ASP A 100 -38.84 11.44 -8.13
CA ASP A 100 -38.16 12.73 -8.15
C ASP A 100 -37.20 12.87 -6.98
N GLU A 101 -36.01 13.42 -7.25
CA GLU A 101 -35.13 13.91 -6.20
C GLU A 101 -35.65 15.23 -5.64
N ALA A 102 -35.27 15.50 -4.39
CA ALA A 102 -35.67 16.70 -3.69
C ALA A 102 -34.84 17.90 -4.17
N THR A 103 -35.49 18.81 -4.90
CA THR A 103 -34.91 20.10 -5.32
C THR A 103 -35.82 21.27 -4.93
N PRO A 104 -35.27 22.42 -4.47
CA PRO A 104 -36.06 23.59 -4.07
C PRO A 104 -36.85 24.23 -5.22
N ASP A 105 -36.33 24.22 -6.45
CA ASP A 105 -36.96 24.83 -7.63
C ASP A 105 -36.91 23.89 -8.84
N PRO A 106 -37.85 22.94 -8.96
CA PRO A 106 -37.91 22.02 -10.09
C PRO A 106 -38.02 22.69 -11.46
N ALA A 107 -38.46 23.96 -11.54
CA ALA A 107 -38.60 24.66 -12.80
C ALA A 107 -37.25 25.18 -13.35
N ALA A 108 -36.22 25.23 -12.51
CA ALA A 108 -34.87 25.67 -12.87
C ALA A 108 -33.96 24.54 -13.38
N LEU A 109 -34.43 23.28 -13.32
CA LEU A 109 -33.61 22.12 -13.68
C LEU A 109 -33.01 22.22 -15.11
N PRO A 110 -31.75 21.77 -15.31
CA PRO A 110 -30.92 21.01 -14.38
C PRO A 110 -30.25 21.83 -13.26
N ASP A 111 -30.36 23.16 -13.27
CA ASP A 111 -29.81 23.98 -12.19
C ASP A 111 -30.49 23.69 -10.85
N GLY A 112 -29.68 23.42 -9.82
CA GLY A 112 -30.18 23.10 -8.49
C GLY A 112 -30.65 21.65 -8.34
N SER A 113 -30.23 20.77 -9.26
CA SER A 113 -30.38 19.31 -9.12
C SER A 113 -29.71 18.78 -7.85
N VAL A 114 -30.03 17.55 -7.44
CA VAL A 114 -29.42 16.92 -6.25
C VAL A 114 -27.90 16.84 -6.35
N THR A 115 -27.35 16.72 -7.56
CA THR A 115 -25.90 16.64 -7.78
C THR A 115 -25.22 18.01 -7.71
N ASP A 116 -25.86 19.08 -8.17
CA ASP A 116 -25.44 20.46 -7.91
C ASP A 116 -25.38 20.73 -6.40
N LEU A 117 -26.50 20.47 -5.69
CA LEU A 117 -26.62 20.71 -4.26
C LEU A 117 -25.61 19.89 -3.44
N THR A 118 -25.37 18.65 -3.86
CA THR A 118 -24.36 17.77 -3.24
C THR A 118 -22.95 18.31 -3.46
N HIS A 119 -22.62 18.76 -4.68
CA HIS A 119 -21.30 19.33 -4.94
C HIS A 119 -21.08 20.62 -4.15
N GLU A 120 -22.07 21.51 -4.10
CA GLU A 120 -21.99 22.74 -3.33
C GLU A 120 -21.80 22.48 -1.83
N ARG A 121 -22.47 21.46 -1.28
CA ARG A 121 -22.24 21.00 0.10
C ARG A 121 -20.81 20.49 0.30
N ASN A 122 -20.32 19.70 -0.63
CA ASN A 122 -18.97 19.15 -0.55
C ASN A 122 -17.93 20.28 -0.61
N VAL A 123 -18.11 21.29 -1.47
CA VAL A 123 -17.26 22.48 -1.52
C VAL A 123 -17.26 23.24 -0.19
N ARG A 124 -18.42 23.44 0.45
CA ARG A 124 -18.51 24.10 1.76
C ARG A 124 -17.76 23.37 2.88
N THR A 125 -17.67 22.04 2.78
CA THR A 125 -17.00 21.17 3.76
C THR A 125 -15.56 20.81 3.39
N GLY A 126 -15.09 21.24 2.21
CA GLY A 126 -13.76 20.91 1.67
C GLY A 126 -13.63 19.48 1.14
N SER A 127 -14.75 18.77 0.94
CA SER A 127 -14.78 17.42 0.37
C SER A 127 -14.69 17.45 -1.16
N LYS A 128 -13.97 16.47 -1.73
CA LYS A 128 -14.02 16.17 -3.16
C LYS A 128 -15.31 15.41 -3.46
N SER A 129 -16.03 15.81 -4.52
CA SER A 129 -17.19 15.06 -5.02
C SER A 129 -16.75 13.85 -5.86
N LEU A 130 -17.35 12.71 -5.55
CA LEU A 130 -17.36 11.51 -6.38
C LEU A 130 -18.80 11.21 -6.77
N PHE A 131 -19.12 11.28 -8.08
CA PHE A 131 -20.47 11.09 -8.61
C PHE A 131 -20.55 9.87 -9.53
N THR A 132 -21.68 9.18 -9.53
CA THR A 132 -21.91 8.04 -10.43
C THR A 132 -22.55 8.51 -11.74
N VAL A 133 -21.97 8.12 -12.89
CA VAL A 133 -22.56 8.35 -14.22
C VAL A 133 -23.13 7.04 -14.79
N PRO A 134 -24.26 7.08 -15.50
CA PRO A 134 -24.89 5.85 -15.98
C PRO A 134 -24.09 5.20 -17.12
N LEU A 135 -23.81 3.92 -16.97
CA LEU A 135 -23.24 3.00 -17.96
C LEU A 135 -24.32 2.07 -18.52
N ILE A 136 -25.37 1.78 -17.73
CA ILE A 136 -26.45 0.81 -18.04
C ILE A 136 -27.23 1.14 -19.32
N GLY A 137 -27.22 2.41 -19.75
CA GLY A 137 -27.83 2.86 -21.00
C GLY A 137 -29.26 3.39 -20.88
N TRP A 138 -29.85 3.37 -19.69
CA TRP A 138 -31.24 3.76 -19.47
C TRP A 138 -31.38 4.69 -18.26
N VAL A 139 -32.09 5.81 -18.42
CA VAL A 139 -32.40 6.75 -17.33
C VAL A 139 -33.88 7.15 -17.39
N PRO A 140 -34.48 7.65 -16.30
CA PRO A 140 -35.85 8.11 -16.27
C PRO A 140 -36.20 9.06 -17.42
N LYS A 141 -37.35 8.84 -18.07
CA LYS A 141 -37.77 9.60 -19.26
C LYS A 141 -38.28 11.02 -19.00
N ALA A 142 -38.66 11.31 -17.77
CA ALA A 142 -39.24 12.58 -17.35
C ALA A 142 -39.15 12.71 -15.82
N ARG A 143 -39.39 13.93 -15.34
CA ARG A 143 -39.72 14.17 -13.94
C ARG A 143 -41.14 13.66 -13.66
N GLY A 144 -41.34 12.94 -12.57
CA GLY A 144 -42.59 12.31 -12.17
C GLY A 144 -42.51 10.80 -11.98
N LYS A 145 -43.53 10.25 -11.31
CA LYS A 145 -43.60 8.82 -11.00
C LYS A 145 -43.93 7.99 -12.25
N ALA A 146 -43.24 6.87 -12.41
CA ALA A 146 -43.51 5.85 -13.41
C ALA A 146 -43.09 4.47 -12.87
N CYS A 147 -43.75 3.39 -13.30
CA CYS A 147 -43.52 2.04 -12.78
C CYS A 147 -42.90 1.13 -13.85
N GLY A 148 -41.76 0.51 -13.57
CA GLY A 148 -41.14 -0.47 -14.50
C GLY A 148 -42.00 -1.71 -14.72
N PHE A 149 -42.76 -2.11 -13.69
CA PHE A 149 -43.71 -3.22 -13.72
C PHE A 149 -45.11 -2.77 -13.31
N SER A 150 -45.75 -1.90 -14.10
CA SER A 150 -47.16 -1.51 -13.91
C SER A 150 -48.10 -2.72 -13.78
N VAL A 151 -48.88 -2.79 -12.71
CA VAL A 151 -49.87 -3.85 -12.46
C VAL A 151 -51.00 -3.78 -13.49
N ALA A 152 -51.44 -2.58 -13.85
CA ALA A 152 -52.44 -2.38 -14.89
C ALA A 152 -51.97 -2.90 -16.25
N LYS A 153 -50.66 -2.82 -16.55
CA LYS A 153 -50.08 -3.28 -17.82
C LYS A 153 -49.69 -4.76 -17.81
N TYR A 154 -49.08 -5.25 -16.73
CA TYR A 154 -48.44 -6.58 -16.67
C TYR A 154 -49.18 -7.62 -15.83
N GLY A 155 -50.30 -7.21 -15.22
CA GLY A 155 -51.17 -8.05 -14.40
C GLY A 155 -50.81 -8.06 -12.91
N PRO A 156 -51.54 -8.85 -12.10
CA PRO A 156 -51.31 -8.97 -10.67
C PRO A 156 -49.89 -9.41 -10.33
N GLN A 157 -49.38 -8.93 -9.20
CA GLN A 157 -48.03 -9.19 -8.71
C GLN A 157 -48.06 -9.48 -7.20
N GLN A 158 -46.99 -10.09 -6.65
CA GLN A 158 -46.95 -10.50 -5.25
C GLN A 158 -46.93 -9.32 -4.27
N SER A 159 -46.34 -8.20 -4.68
CA SER A 159 -46.29 -6.98 -3.89
C SER A 159 -46.35 -5.75 -4.77
N THR A 160 -46.87 -4.67 -4.22
CA THR A 160 -46.97 -3.34 -4.83
C THR A 160 -46.61 -2.28 -3.79
N ASP A 161 -46.14 -1.12 -4.23
CA ASP A 161 -46.00 0.03 -3.33
C ASP A 161 -47.39 0.44 -2.80
N SER A 162 -47.49 0.62 -1.49
CA SER A 162 -48.75 1.07 -0.86
C SER A 162 -49.11 2.52 -1.23
N TRP A 163 -48.11 3.33 -1.60
CA TRP A 163 -48.30 4.71 -2.04
C TRP A 163 -48.46 4.84 -3.56
N ALA A 164 -48.13 3.79 -4.32
CA ALA A 164 -48.39 3.67 -5.74
C ALA A 164 -48.79 2.24 -6.11
N PRO A 165 -50.07 1.85 -5.89
CA PRO A 165 -50.51 0.47 -6.07
C PRO A 165 -50.38 -0.08 -7.49
N ASP A 166 -50.18 0.78 -8.50
CA ASP A 166 -49.87 0.34 -9.85
C ASP A 166 -48.40 -0.11 -10.00
N CYS A 167 -47.49 0.34 -9.14
CA CYS A 167 -46.09 -0.06 -9.20
C CYS A 167 -45.88 -1.39 -8.46
N GLY A 168 -45.71 -2.46 -9.25
CA GLY A 168 -45.48 -3.81 -8.73
C GLY A 168 -44.00 -4.18 -8.65
N ASN A 169 -43.70 -5.21 -7.86
CA ASN A 169 -42.32 -5.70 -7.63
C ASN A 169 -41.71 -6.52 -8.79
N GLY A 170 -42.42 -6.65 -9.91
CA GLY A 170 -42.02 -7.44 -11.06
C GLY A 170 -42.10 -8.95 -10.85
N VAL A 171 -42.85 -9.45 -9.85
CA VAL A 171 -43.01 -10.89 -9.56
C VAL A 171 -44.49 -11.28 -9.57
N ARG A 172 -44.86 -12.26 -10.39
CA ARG A 172 -46.23 -12.78 -10.53
C ARG A 172 -46.67 -13.58 -9.30
N PRO A 173 -47.99 -13.78 -9.06
CA PRO A 173 -48.49 -14.53 -7.90
C PRO A 173 -47.94 -15.97 -7.80
N ASP A 174 -47.55 -16.58 -8.91
CA ASP A 174 -46.95 -17.91 -8.96
C ASP A 174 -45.44 -17.94 -8.62
N GLY A 175 -44.83 -16.78 -8.32
CA GLY A 175 -43.41 -16.63 -8.01
C GLY A 175 -42.51 -16.44 -9.22
N THR A 176 -43.04 -16.48 -10.44
CA THR A 176 -42.25 -16.21 -11.65
C THR A 176 -42.08 -14.72 -11.88
N ASN A 177 -40.94 -14.33 -12.46
CA ASN A 177 -40.69 -12.94 -12.83
C ASN A 177 -41.62 -12.48 -13.97
N VAL A 178 -42.09 -11.23 -13.89
CA VAL A 178 -42.59 -10.52 -15.08
C VAL A 178 -41.41 -10.35 -16.04
N THR A 179 -41.61 -10.70 -17.31
CA THR A 179 -40.61 -10.65 -18.38
C THR A 179 -41.21 -9.99 -19.62
N GLY A 180 -40.36 -9.42 -20.48
CA GLY A 180 -40.78 -8.71 -21.68
C GLY A 180 -41.50 -7.38 -21.40
N ASN A 181 -41.27 -6.78 -20.22
CA ASN A 181 -41.70 -5.42 -19.95
C ASN A 181 -40.91 -4.46 -20.85
N ASP A 182 -41.53 -3.33 -21.19
CA ASP A 182 -40.95 -2.29 -22.03
C ASP A 182 -40.12 -1.32 -21.18
N PRO A 183 -38.79 -1.21 -21.37
CA PRO A 183 -37.95 -0.24 -20.67
C PRO A 183 -38.47 1.20 -20.80
N HIS A 184 -39.16 1.53 -21.90
CA HIS A 184 -39.73 2.86 -22.11
C HIS A 184 -40.92 3.20 -21.22
N ASP A 185 -41.42 2.27 -20.42
CA ASP A 185 -42.42 2.58 -19.39
C ASP A 185 -41.88 3.58 -18.37
N THR A 186 -40.60 3.45 -18.02
CA THR A 186 -39.89 4.35 -17.11
C THR A 186 -38.82 5.17 -17.79
N SER A 187 -38.30 4.75 -18.94
CA SER A 187 -36.92 5.13 -19.33
C SER A 187 -36.78 5.68 -20.74
N VAL A 188 -35.68 6.41 -20.95
CA VAL A 188 -35.10 6.78 -22.25
C VAL A 188 -33.64 6.37 -22.27
N GLU A 189 -33.09 6.22 -23.47
CA GLU A 189 -31.70 5.88 -23.70
C GLU A 189 -30.77 7.00 -23.23
N ALA A 190 -29.68 6.61 -22.57
CA ALA A 190 -28.59 7.48 -22.14
C ALA A 190 -27.25 6.86 -22.52
N GLY A 191 -26.58 7.45 -23.50
CA GLY A 191 -25.23 7.05 -23.94
C GLY A 191 -24.19 8.15 -23.69
N ALA A 192 -23.06 8.05 -24.39
CA ALA A 192 -21.93 8.99 -24.28
C ALA A 192 -22.35 10.47 -24.31
N GLN A 193 -23.19 10.88 -25.27
CA GLN A 193 -23.64 12.28 -25.37
C GLN A 193 -24.38 12.77 -24.12
N TYR A 194 -25.20 11.92 -23.49
CA TYR A 194 -25.90 12.29 -22.27
C TYR A 194 -24.92 12.57 -21.12
N VAL A 195 -23.86 11.74 -21.00
CA VAL A 195 -22.82 11.91 -19.98
C VAL A 195 -21.96 13.14 -20.27
N GLU A 196 -21.59 13.39 -21.53
CA GLU A 196 -20.88 14.63 -21.92
C GLU A 196 -21.69 15.88 -21.58
N ASP A 197 -22.99 15.89 -21.90
CA ASP A 197 -23.88 17.01 -21.59
C ASP A 197 -23.94 17.27 -20.08
N TRP A 198 -23.99 16.20 -19.27
CA TRP A 198 -24.01 16.33 -17.82
C TRP A 198 -22.69 16.88 -17.27
N ILE A 199 -21.56 16.40 -17.76
CA ILE A 199 -20.25 16.90 -17.33
C ILE A 199 -20.03 18.33 -17.81
N HIS A 200 -20.52 18.72 -18.98
CA HIS A 200 -20.52 20.11 -19.42
C HIS A 200 -21.40 21.00 -18.55
N HIS A 201 -22.56 20.52 -18.07
CA HIS A 201 -23.35 21.24 -17.06
C HIS A 201 -22.53 21.49 -15.80
N LEU A 202 -21.93 20.44 -15.23
CA LEU A 202 -21.13 20.54 -14.00
C LEU A 202 -19.89 21.43 -14.19
N THR A 203 -19.14 21.26 -15.27
CA THR A 203 -17.92 22.03 -15.54
C THR A 203 -18.21 23.47 -15.94
N GLY A 204 -19.33 23.74 -16.61
CA GLY A 204 -19.79 25.10 -16.91
C GLY A 204 -20.13 25.89 -15.65
N LYS A 205 -20.60 25.20 -14.60
CA LYS A 205 -21.00 25.80 -13.32
C LYS A 205 -19.86 25.89 -12.31
N TYR A 206 -19.07 24.83 -12.19
CA TYR A 206 -18.09 24.67 -11.10
C TYR A 206 -16.63 24.60 -11.59
N GLY A 207 -16.40 24.66 -12.91
CA GLY A 207 -15.09 24.45 -13.51
C GLY A 207 -14.71 22.98 -13.63
N THR A 208 -13.58 22.72 -14.28
CA THR A 208 -13.01 21.36 -14.43
C THR A 208 -12.50 20.82 -13.09
N ALA A 209 -12.28 19.51 -13.00
CA ALA A 209 -11.71 18.84 -11.85
C ALA A 209 -10.35 19.42 -11.43
N ALA A 210 -9.51 19.85 -12.38
CA ALA A 210 -8.26 20.56 -12.10
C ALA A 210 -8.48 21.98 -11.54
N GLY A 211 -9.61 22.60 -11.88
CA GLY A 211 -10.06 23.90 -11.37
C GLY A 211 -10.82 23.84 -10.04
N GLY A 212 -10.96 22.67 -9.44
CA GLY A 212 -11.70 22.47 -8.17
C GLY A 212 -13.15 22.03 -8.32
N GLY A 213 -13.61 21.73 -9.55
CA GLY A 213 -14.92 21.14 -9.81
C GLY A 213 -15.02 19.66 -9.37
N VAL A 214 -16.03 18.96 -9.86
CA VAL A 214 -16.25 17.54 -9.53
C VAL A 214 -15.02 16.70 -9.91
N ARG A 215 -14.51 15.92 -8.95
CA ARG A 215 -13.18 15.31 -9.08
C ARG A 215 -13.23 13.91 -9.67
N TYR A 216 -14.20 13.12 -9.24
CA TYR A 216 -14.26 11.68 -9.49
C TYR A 216 -15.62 11.30 -10.09
N TYR A 217 -15.58 10.33 -11.01
CA TYR A 217 -16.76 9.74 -11.63
C TYR A 217 -16.69 8.21 -11.59
N ASP A 218 -17.63 7.59 -10.89
CA ASP A 218 -17.88 6.15 -10.97
C ASP A 218 -18.58 5.84 -12.29
N LEU A 219 -18.10 4.84 -13.01
CA LEU A 219 -18.72 4.34 -14.23
C LEU A 219 -19.83 3.34 -13.85
N ASP A 220 -20.94 3.90 -13.39
CA ASP A 220 -22.14 3.22 -12.86
C ASP A 220 -21.91 2.56 -11.49
N ASN A 221 -22.70 1.55 -11.16
CA ASN A 221 -22.71 0.89 -9.86
C ASN A 221 -23.14 -0.58 -10.03
N GLU A 222 -22.28 -1.50 -9.57
CA GLU A 222 -22.53 -2.94 -9.52
C GLU A 222 -23.08 -3.55 -10.82
N PRO A 223 -22.40 -3.34 -11.96
CA PRO A 223 -22.88 -3.79 -13.26
C PRO A 223 -23.09 -5.31 -13.37
N ASP A 224 -22.38 -6.09 -12.57
CA ASP A 224 -22.53 -7.53 -12.50
C ASP A 224 -23.80 -7.99 -11.73
N LEU A 225 -24.55 -7.06 -11.14
CA LEU A 225 -25.86 -7.28 -10.52
C LEU A 225 -27.04 -6.63 -11.26
N TRP A 226 -26.82 -5.94 -12.40
CA TRP A 226 -27.90 -5.24 -13.11
C TRP A 226 -29.10 -6.13 -13.46
N GLN A 227 -28.90 -7.41 -13.77
CA GLN A 227 -29.95 -8.41 -14.01
C GLN A 227 -30.87 -8.69 -12.82
N HIS A 228 -30.43 -8.32 -11.62
CA HIS A 228 -31.20 -8.41 -10.40
C HIS A 228 -31.74 -7.02 -10.02
N THR A 229 -30.82 -6.06 -9.85
CA THR A 229 -31.11 -4.72 -9.32
C THR A 229 -31.93 -3.89 -10.29
N HIS A 230 -31.62 -3.95 -11.59
CA HIS A 230 -32.24 -3.15 -12.66
C HIS A 230 -32.92 -4.03 -13.71
N ARG A 231 -33.53 -5.14 -13.25
CA ARG A 231 -34.20 -6.14 -14.09
C ARG A 231 -35.27 -5.55 -15.02
N ASP A 232 -35.85 -4.40 -14.67
CA ASP A 232 -36.82 -3.69 -15.49
C ASP A 232 -36.24 -3.20 -16.82
N VAL A 233 -34.94 -2.91 -16.91
CA VAL A 233 -34.29 -2.42 -18.13
C VAL A 233 -33.12 -3.26 -18.61
N HIS A 234 -32.53 -4.07 -17.73
CA HIS A 234 -31.40 -4.92 -18.05
C HIS A 234 -31.58 -6.30 -17.39
N PRO A 235 -32.45 -7.18 -17.92
CA PRO A 235 -32.81 -8.45 -17.28
C PRO A 235 -31.81 -9.60 -17.50
N GLN A 236 -30.73 -9.37 -18.25
CA GLN A 236 -29.70 -10.37 -18.54
C GLN A 236 -28.40 -9.96 -17.87
N GLY A 237 -27.56 -10.91 -17.45
CA GLY A 237 -26.26 -10.55 -16.87
C GLY A 237 -25.42 -9.70 -17.83
N ALA A 238 -24.84 -8.60 -17.36
CA ALA A 238 -23.94 -7.81 -18.18
C ALA A 238 -22.65 -8.60 -18.48
N GLY A 239 -22.37 -8.85 -19.75
CA GLY A 239 -21.20 -9.61 -20.17
C GLY A 239 -19.92 -8.77 -20.16
N ALA A 240 -18.76 -9.42 -20.14
CA ALA A 240 -17.47 -8.73 -20.08
C ALA A 240 -17.25 -7.79 -21.30
N VAL A 241 -17.64 -8.23 -22.50
CA VAL A 241 -17.57 -7.42 -23.72
C VAL A 241 -18.49 -6.22 -23.67
N GLU A 242 -19.71 -6.39 -23.16
CA GLU A 242 -20.65 -5.28 -22.98
C GLU A 242 -20.06 -4.23 -22.03
N LEU A 243 -19.54 -4.65 -20.88
CA LEU A 243 -18.93 -3.73 -19.90
C LEU A 243 -17.69 -3.04 -20.45
N ARG A 244 -16.87 -3.74 -21.24
CA ARG A 244 -15.75 -3.12 -21.95
C ARG A 244 -16.24 -2.01 -22.88
N ASP A 245 -17.17 -2.32 -23.77
CA ASP A 245 -17.61 -1.39 -24.82
C ASP A 245 -18.27 -0.16 -24.21
N ARG A 246 -19.15 -0.36 -23.22
CA ARG A 246 -19.76 0.76 -22.49
C ARG A 246 -18.72 1.59 -21.73
N THR A 247 -17.71 0.95 -21.11
CA THR A 247 -16.63 1.67 -20.42
C THR A 247 -15.81 2.49 -21.40
N TYR A 248 -15.51 1.96 -22.59
CA TYR A 248 -14.82 2.72 -23.63
C TYR A 248 -15.61 3.95 -24.01
N ASP A 249 -16.91 3.79 -24.29
CA ASP A 249 -17.78 4.88 -24.73
C ASP A 249 -17.94 5.96 -23.64
N ILE A 250 -18.36 5.56 -22.44
CA ILE A 250 -18.66 6.50 -21.34
C ILE A 250 -17.38 7.05 -20.72
N GLY A 251 -16.36 6.21 -20.52
CA GLY A 251 -15.06 6.65 -20.01
C GLY A 251 -14.41 7.67 -20.96
N ALA A 252 -14.51 7.47 -22.28
CA ALA A 252 -14.02 8.45 -23.25
C ALA A 252 -14.83 9.75 -23.22
N ALA A 253 -16.16 9.68 -23.13
CA ALA A 253 -17.04 10.85 -22.97
C ALA A 253 -16.66 11.70 -21.75
N VAL A 254 -16.42 11.07 -20.59
CA VAL A 254 -15.95 11.75 -19.39
C VAL A 254 -14.65 12.51 -19.67
N LYS A 255 -13.68 11.85 -20.33
CA LYS A 255 -12.37 12.45 -20.63
C LYS A 255 -12.42 13.53 -21.71
N ALA A 256 -13.38 13.44 -22.64
CA ALA A 256 -13.60 14.45 -23.65
C ALA A 256 -14.17 15.74 -23.03
N ALA A 257 -15.14 15.60 -22.12
CA ALA A 257 -15.75 16.72 -21.42
C ALA A 257 -14.83 17.33 -20.33
N ASP A 258 -14.10 16.49 -19.59
CA ASP A 258 -13.09 16.93 -18.62
C ASP A 258 -11.88 15.99 -18.58
N PRO A 259 -10.77 16.33 -19.27
CA PRO A 259 -9.55 15.51 -19.28
C PRO A 259 -8.89 15.36 -17.91
N SER A 260 -9.22 16.24 -16.95
CA SER A 260 -8.63 16.26 -15.62
C SER A 260 -9.42 15.48 -14.57
N ALA A 261 -10.67 15.15 -14.86
CA ALA A 261 -11.53 14.31 -14.03
C ALA A 261 -10.98 12.88 -13.95
N LYS A 262 -11.37 12.16 -12.90
CA LYS A 262 -10.87 10.80 -12.61
C LYS A 262 -12.00 9.79 -12.68
N THR A 263 -11.83 8.73 -13.46
CA THR A 263 -12.85 7.69 -13.66
C THR A 263 -12.53 6.42 -12.87
N MET A 264 -13.57 5.75 -12.36
CA MET A 264 -13.47 4.53 -11.58
C MET A 264 -14.37 3.43 -12.16
N GLY A 265 -13.89 2.19 -12.16
CA GLY A 265 -14.61 1.06 -12.74
C GLY A 265 -13.95 -0.29 -12.44
N PRO A 266 -14.69 -1.40 -12.56
CA PRO A 266 -16.08 -1.49 -13.01
C PRO A 266 -17.11 -1.18 -11.91
N VAL A 267 -16.69 -0.84 -10.68
CA VAL A 267 -17.58 -0.60 -9.54
C VAL A 267 -18.36 -1.88 -9.17
N GLY A 268 -17.66 -3.01 -9.16
CA GLY A 268 -18.27 -4.33 -8.91
C GLY A 268 -18.73 -4.51 -7.45
N TRP A 269 -19.77 -5.30 -7.20
CA TRP A 269 -20.40 -5.43 -5.87
C TRP A 269 -19.55 -6.15 -4.81
N GLY A 270 -18.54 -6.93 -5.19
CA GLY A 270 -17.82 -7.74 -4.21
C GLY A 270 -16.73 -8.66 -4.77
N TYR A 271 -16.40 -9.69 -3.98
CA TYR A 271 -15.34 -10.65 -4.34
C TYR A 271 -15.57 -11.31 -5.70
N MET A 272 -16.81 -11.66 -6.03
CA MET A 272 -17.13 -12.32 -7.29
C MET A 272 -16.94 -11.41 -8.50
N SER A 273 -17.07 -10.09 -8.32
CA SER A 273 -16.83 -9.10 -9.37
C SER A 273 -15.35 -9.02 -9.76
N LEU A 274 -14.44 -9.56 -8.95
CA LEU A 274 -13.05 -9.73 -9.38
C LEU A 274 -12.89 -10.87 -10.39
N LEU A 275 -13.78 -11.86 -10.33
CA LEU A 275 -13.64 -13.16 -11.00
C LEU A 275 -14.58 -13.33 -12.19
N HIS A 276 -15.79 -12.79 -12.12
CA HIS A 276 -16.86 -13.01 -13.08
C HIS A 276 -17.55 -11.70 -13.50
N SER A 277 -18.07 -11.68 -14.72
CA SER A 277 -19.05 -10.71 -15.18
C SER A 277 -20.46 -11.11 -14.69
N GLY A 278 -21.49 -10.30 -15.00
CA GLY A 278 -22.88 -10.63 -14.66
C GLY A 278 -23.41 -11.89 -15.33
N LEU A 279 -22.74 -12.40 -16.38
CA LEU A 279 -23.05 -13.68 -17.02
C LEU A 279 -22.48 -14.90 -16.26
N GLY A 280 -21.69 -14.68 -15.21
CA GLY A 280 -21.12 -15.74 -14.37
C GLY A 280 -20.07 -16.60 -15.09
N ASP A 281 -20.00 -17.88 -14.72
CA ASP A 281 -19.00 -18.84 -15.23
C ASP A 281 -19.06 -19.07 -16.74
N ALA A 282 -20.19 -18.82 -17.38
CA ALA A 282 -20.38 -19.07 -18.80
C ALA A 282 -19.58 -18.10 -19.69
N ASP A 283 -19.23 -16.91 -19.19
CA ASP A 283 -18.57 -15.87 -19.98
C ASP A 283 -17.04 -16.05 -20.01
N ARG A 284 -16.46 -16.43 -18.88
CA ARG A 284 -15.01 -16.56 -18.68
C ARG A 284 -14.28 -17.42 -19.74
N PRO A 285 -14.79 -18.58 -20.19
CA PRO A 285 -14.15 -19.36 -21.25
C PRO A 285 -14.02 -18.61 -22.59
N ASN A 286 -14.92 -17.67 -22.87
CA ASN A 286 -14.88 -16.86 -24.10
C ASN A 286 -13.74 -15.83 -24.07
N HIS A 287 -13.12 -15.61 -22.91
CA HIS A 287 -12.08 -14.62 -22.65
C HIS A 287 -10.74 -15.27 -22.25
N GLY A 288 -10.49 -16.49 -22.74
CA GLY A 288 -9.25 -17.21 -22.48
C GLY A 288 -9.12 -17.77 -21.07
N GLY A 289 -10.23 -17.85 -20.32
CA GLY A 289 -10.24 -18.41 -18.96
C GLY A 289 -9.67 -17.50 -17.88
N VAL A 290 -9.46 -16.22 -18.18
CA VAL A 290 -8.94 -15.20 -17.24
C VAL A 290 -10.06 -14.66 -16.34
N ASP A 291 -9.73 -14.32 -15.10
CA ASP A 291 -10.66 -13.64 -14.18
C ASP A 291 -11.17 -12.32 -14.79
N PHE A 292 -12.44 -11.97 -14.59
CA PHE A 292 -13.04 -10.78 -15.19
C PHE A 292 -12.27 -9.48 -14.90
N GLY A 293 -11.84 -9.26 -13.65
CA GLY A 293 -11.09 -8.06 -13.27
C GLY A 293 -9.76 -7.92 -14.00
N GLU A 294 -9.02 -9.02 -14.15
CA GLU A 294 -7.76 -9.03 -14.91
C GLU A 294 -8.01 -8.76 -16.40
N TRP A 295 -9.04 -9.39 -16.97
CA TRP A 295 -9.42 -9.16 -18.37
C TRP A 295 -9.85 -7.71 -18.61
N TYR A 296 -10.70 -7.15 -17.75
CA TYR A 296 -11.21 -5.77 -17.84
C TYR A 296 -10.07 -4.75 -17.80
N LEU A 297 -9.13 -4.90 -16.86
CA LEU A 297 -7.94 -4.04 -16.77
C LEU A 297 -7.07 -4.12 -18.03
N ALA A 298 -6.87 -5.33 -18.58
CA ALA A 298 -6.12 -5.51 -19.81
C ALA A 298 -6.80 -4.82 -21.00
N GLN A 299 -8.14 -4.82 -21.07
CA GLN A 299 -8.89 -4.08 -22.08
C GLN A 299 -8.68 -2.57 -21.92
N MET A 300 -8.83 -2.02 -20.71
CA MET A 300 -8.63 -0.58 -20.49
C MET A 300 -7.20 -0.12 -20.82
N ARG A 301 -6.21 -0.97 -20.59
CA ARG A 301 -4.84 -0.74 -21.06
C ARG A 301 -4.73 -0.74 -22.57
N ALA A 302 -5.36 -1.70 -23.25
CA ALA A 302 -5.36 -1.76 -24.71
C ALA A 302 -5.99 -0.50 -25.33
N TYR A 303 -7.06 0.01 -24.72
CA TYR A 303 -7.65 1.30 -25.10
C TYR A 303 -6.65 2.45 -24.96
N GLU A 304 -5.99 2.61 -23.80
CA GLU A 304 -5.00 3.68 -23.62
C GLU A 304 -3.85 3.58 -24.62
N GLN A 305 -3.37 2.37 -24.91
CA GLN A 305 -2.32 2.15 -25.90
C GLN A 305 -2.74 2.53 -27.32
N GLN A 306 -4.00 2.29 -27.67
CA GLN A 306 -4.54 2.60 -28.99
C GLN A 306 -4.87 4.09 -29.16
N HIS A 307 -5.41 4.72 -28.10
CA HIS A 307 -6.01 6.06 -28.19
C HIS A 307 -5.16 7.15 -27.51
N GLY A 308 -4.15 6.77 -26.71
CA GLY A 308 -3.33 7.72 -25.94
C GLY A 308 -4.06 8.38 -24.76
N VAL A 309 -5.24 7.88 -24.38
CA VAL A 309 -6.08 8.44 -23.30
C VAL A 309 -6.39 7.37 -22.27
N ARG A 310 -6.11 7.68 -21.01
CA ARG A 310 -6.51 6.87 -19.85
C ARG A 310 -7.96 7.11 -19.50
N ILE A 311 -8.81 6.11 -19.76
CA ILE A 311 -10.25 6.14 -19.44
C ILE A 311 -10.60 5.43 -18.12
N LEU A 312 -9.62 4.82 -17.45
CA LEU A 312 -9.78 4.23 -16.12
C LEU A 312 -8.59 4.69 -15.24
N ASP A 313 -8.86 5.55 -14.27
CA ASP A 313 -7.85 6.00 -13.30
C ASP A 313 -7.81 5.11 -12.05
N TYR A 314 -8.95 4.58 -11.63
CA TYR A 314 -9.07 3.71 -10.46
C TYR A 314 -9.76 2.39 -10.86
N TYR A 315 -9.16 1.28 -10.44
CA TYR A 315 -9.83 -0.01 -10.39
C TYR A 315 -10.63 -0.10 -9.09
N ASP A 316 -11.94 -0.18 -9.23
CA ASP A 316 -12.87 0.01 -8.12
C ASP A 316 -13.82 -1.17 -7.95
N ASN A 317 -13.98 -1.60 -6.69
CA ASN A 317 -14.90 -2.65 -6.27
C ASN A 317 -15.37 -2.39 -4.85
N HIS A 318 -16.62 -2.74 -4.58
CA HIS A 318 -17.19 -2.77 -3.25
C HIS A 318 -16.70 -4.01 -2.47
N ILE A 319 -16.81 -3.95 -1.15
CA ILE A 319 -16.65 -5.14 -0.30
C ILE A 319 -17.52 -5.08 0.94
N TYR A 320 -18.39 -6.08 1.06
CA TYR A 320 -19.17 -6.35 2.26
C TYR A 320 -18.81 -7.73 2.81
N PRO A 321 -18.52 -7.89 4.12
CA PRO A 321 -18.25 -9.18 4.73
C PRO A 321 -19.41 -10.15 4.49
N GLN A 322 -19.11 -11.31 3.93
CA GLN A 322 -20.12 -12.33 3.60
C GLN A 322 -20.44 -13.26 4.79
N GLN A 323 -19.77 -13.04 5.92
CA GLN A 323 -20.00 -13.72 7.17
C GLN A 323 -21.42 -13.41 7.70
N SER A 324 -22.10 -14.46 8.17
CA SER A 324 -23.47 -14.35 8.69
C SER A 324 -23.56 -13.30 9.79
N GLY A 325 -24.44 -12.30 9.59
CA GLY A 325 -24.72 -11.27 10.59
C GLY A 325 -23.63 -10.24 10.79
N VAL A 326 -22.63 -10.12 9.91
CA VAL A 326 -21.55 -9.13 10.03
C VAL A 326 -21.85 -7.83 9.28
N SER A 327 -22.14 -7.92 7.98
CA SER A 327 -22.37 -6.75 7.12
C SER A 327 -23.71 -6.07 7.43
N SER A 328 -23.69 -4.73 7.53
CA SER A 328 -24.87 -3.87 7.64
C SER A 328 -25.91 -4.31 8.68
N SER A 329 -25.43 -4.93 9.76
CA SER A 329 -26.23 -5.53 10.83
C SER A 329 -25.88 -4.93 12.19
N ASP A 330 -26.70 -5.17 13.20
CA ASP A 330 -26.34 -4.86 14.59
C ASP A 330 -25.13 -5.70 15.06
N ALA A 331 -24.60 -5.38 16.25
CA ALA A 331 -23.43 -6.07 16.82
C ALA A 331 -23.61 -7.60 16.88
N GLY A 332 -24.83 -8.07 17.13
CA GLY A 332 -25.13 -9.50 17.28
C GLY A 332 -24.55 -10.09 18.56
N ASP A 333 -24.46 -11.41 18.60
CA ASP A 333 -23.90 -12.14 19.74
C ASP A 333 -22.36 -12.07 19.79
N ALA A 334 -21.78 -12.61 20.88
CA ALA A 334 -20.33 -12.61 21.07
C ALA A 334 -19.57 -13.31 19.92
N GLY A 335 -20.16 -14.33 19.31
CA GLY A 335 -19.58 -15.05 18.16
C GLY A 335 -19.50 -14.17 16.92
N THR A 336 -20.59 -13.45 16.62
CA THR A 336 -20.71 -12.47 15.53
C THR A 336 -19.75 -11.31 15.74
N GLN A 337 -19.66 -10.79 16.96
CA GLN A 337 -18.73 -9.71 17.31
C GLN A 337 -17.27 -10.11 17.13
N ALA A 338 -16.89 -11.32 17.57
CA ALA A 338 -15.56 -11.85 17.32
C ALA A 338 -15.32 -12.08 15.82
N LEU A 339 -16.35 -12.45 15.06
CA LEU A 339 -16.24 -12.71 13.61
C LEU A 339 -16.06 -11.41 12.82
N ARG A 340 -16.78 -10.36 13.22
CA ARG A 340 -16.61 -9.00 12.69
C ARG A 340 -15.16 -8.52 12.82
N LEU A 341 -14.54 -8.69 13.99
CA LEU A 341 -13.18 -8.21 14.25
C LEU A 341 -12.08 -8.99 13.50
N ARG A 342 -12.25 -10.31 13.32
CA ARG A 342 -11.26 -11.13 12.61
C ARG A 342 -11.44 -11.15 11.10
N SER A 343 -12.67 -10.94 10.61
CA SER A 343 -12.97 -10.93 9.17
C SER A 343 -12.37 -9.74 8.43
N THR A 344 -11.93 -8.67 9.11
CA THR A 344 -11.16 -7.57 8.49
C THR A 344 -9.88 -8.05 7.81
N ARG A 345 -9.34 -9.20 8.24
CA ARG A 345 -8.19 -9.88 7.62
C ARG A 345 -8.41 -10.21 6.15
N GLN A 346 -9.66 -10.40 5.71
CA GLN A 346 -9.97 -10.66 4.29
C GLN A 346 -9.44 -9.56 3.36
N LEU A 347 -9.23 -8.34 3.88
CA LEU A 347 -8.67 -7.22 3.14
C LEU A 347 -7.19 -7.38 2.78
N TRP A 348 -6.41 -8.19 3.52
CA TRP A 348 -4.94 -8.19 3.39
C TRP A 348 -4.24 -9.52 3.62
N ASP A 349 -4.76 -10.38 4.49
CA ASP A 349 -4.02 -11.51 5.05
C ASP A 349 -4.02 -12.71 4.07
N PRO A 350 -2.85 -13.15 3.58
CA PRO A 350 -2.75 -14.31 2.69
C PRO A 350 -2.97 -15.66 3.39
N THR A 351 -3.12 -15.66 4.72
CA THR A 351 -3.33 -16.86 5.54
C THR A 351 -4.77 -17.02 6.02
N TYR A 352 -5.55 -15.94 6.04
CA TYR A 352 -6.96 -15.98 6.45
C TYR A 352 -7.83 -16.60 5.36
N VAL A 353 -8.54 -17.67 5.73
CA VAL A 353 -9.59 -18.27 4.89
C VAL A 353 -10.91 -17.64 5.32
N ASP A 354 -11.62 -17.04 4.37
CA ASP A 354 -12.87 -16.35 4.64
C ASP A 354 -13.93 -17.30 5.22
N GLU A 355 -14.43 -17.00 6.42
CA GLU A 355 -15.42 -17.81 7.16
C GLU A 355 -16.86 -17.60 6.66
N SER A 356 -17.05 -17.61 5.34
CA SER A 356 -18.35 -17.54 4.68
C SER A 356 -18.48 -18.59 3.58
N TRP A 357 -19.49 -18.45 2.72
CA TRP A 357 -19.63 -19.25 1.52
C TRP A 357 -18.44 -19.08 0.54
N ILE A 358 -17.69 -17.97 0.61
CA ILE A 358 -16.51 -17.74 -0.23
C ILE A 358 -15.44 -18.80 0.05
N ASN A 359 -15.17 -19.09 1.33
CA ASN A 359 -14.26 -20.15 1.77
C ASN A 359 -12.90 -20.16 1.03
N ASP A 360 -12.32 -18.96 0.83
CA ASP A 360 -11.06 -18.75 0.10
C ASP A 360 -10.24 -17.61 0.74
N LYS A 361 -8.97 -17.52 0.37
CA LYS A 361 -8.03 -16.47 0.76
C LYS A 361 -8.23 -15.25 -0.15
N ILE A 362 -9.12 -14.36 0.28
CA ILE A 362 -9.51 -13.17 -0.49
C ILE A 362 -8.31 -12.24 -0.71
N ARG A 363 -7.62 -11.82 0.36
CA ARG A 363 -6.51 -10.85 0.35
C ARG A 363 -6.82 -9.64 -0.54
N PHE A 364 -7.96 -9.01 -0.30
CA PHE A 364 -8.67 -8.15 -1.27
C PHE A 364 -7.80 -7.02 -1.84
N ILE A 365 -7.20 -6.19 -0.99
CA ILE A 365 -6.39 -5.04 -1.44
C ILE A 365 -5.12 -5.50 -2.14
N PRO A 366 -4.29 -6.43 -1.57
CA PRO A 366 -3.18 -7.00 -2.30
C PRO A 366 -3.57 -7.63 -3.64
N ARG A 367 -4.71 -8.34 -3.71
CA ARG A 367 -5.22 -8.97 -4.93
C ARG A 367 -5.55 -7.92 -6.00
N MET A 368 -6.25 -6.85 -5.65
CA MET A 368 -6.53 -5.76 -6.60
C MET A 368 -5.25 -5.09 -7.10
N LYS A 369 -4.29 -4.80 -6.20
CA LYS A 369 -3.01 -4.19 -6.57
C LYS A 369 -2.16 -5.10 -7.46
N ASP A 370 -2.16 -6.39 -7.17
CA ASP A 370 -1.57 -7.44 -8.00
C ASP A 370 -2.16 -7.45 -9.42
N MET A 371 -3.50 -7.44 -9.53
CA MET A 371 -4.20 -7.42 -10.81
C MET A 371 -3.85 -6.17 -11.62
N VAL A 372 -3.87 -4.99 -10.98
CA VAL A 372 -3.48 -3.71 -11.58
C VAL A 372 -2.02 -3.74 -12.05
N ALA A 373 -1.09 -4.17 -11.21
CA ALA A 373 0.33 -4.19 -11.53
C ALA A 373 0.66 -5.08 -12.74
N ARG A 374 -0.08 -6.17 -12.95
CA ARG A 374 0.08 -7.06 -14.11
C ARG A 374 -0.58 -6.50 -15.36
N ASN A 375 -1.82 -6.03 -15.23
CA ASN A 375 -2.71 -5.81 -16.37
C ASN A 375 -2.79 -4.35 -16.79
N TYR A 376 -2.72 -3.40 -15.86
CA TYR A 376 -2.80 -1.98 -16.16
C TYR A 376 -1.97 -1.10 -15.19
N PRO A 377 -0.63 -1.15 -15.28
CA PRO A 377 0.23 -0.37 -14.38
C PRO A 377 -0.09 1.13 -14.37
N GLY A 378 -0.03 1.75 -13.20
CA GLY A 378 -0.34 3.16 -13.00
C GLY A 378 -1.81 3.45 -12.66
N THR A 379 -2.72 2.50 -12.85
CA THR A 379 -4.08 2.57 -12.31
C THR A 379 -4.04 2.51 -10.78
N LYS A 380 -4.91 3.27 -10.12
CA LYS A 380 -5.09 3.27 -8.66
C LYS A 380 -6.11 2.22 -8.23
N THR A 381 -6.26 2.01 -6.92
CA THR A 381 -7.24 1.06 -6.35
C THR A 381 -8.21 1.78 -5.42
N ALA A 382 -9.51 1.54 -5.61
CA ALA A 382 -10.58 2.11 -4.79
C ALA A 382 -11.49 1.02 -4.21
N ILE A 383 -12.11 1.36 -3.06
CA ILE A 383 -13.23 0.63 -2.47
C ILE A 383 -14.35 1.63 -2.18
N THR A 384 -15.18 1.90 -3.17
CA THR A 384 -16.21 2.95 -3.08
C THR A 384 -17.44 2.56 -2.25
N GLU A 385 -17.56 1.30 -1.85
CA GLU A 385 -18.46 0.89 -0.78
C GLU A 385 -17.85 -0.22 0.08
N TYR A 386 -17.98 -0.05 1.40
CA TYR A 386 -17.74 -1.11 2.37
C TYR A 386 -18.54 -0.87 3.64
N SER A 387 -18.85 -1.94 4.38
CA SER A 387 -19.39 -1.82 5.74
C SER A 387 -19.17 -3.09 6.54
N TRP A 388 -18.59 -2.95 7.74
CA TRP A 388 -18.53 -4.03 8.73
C TRP A 388 -19.72 -3.99 9.71
N GLY A 389 -20.68 -3.08 9.53
CA GLY A 389 -21.89 -2.98 10.37
C GLY A 389 -21.63 -2.54 11.83
N ALA A 390 -22.65 -2.74 12.66
CA ALA A 390 -22.69 -2.52 14.10
C ALA A 390 -22.37 -1.09 14.55
N PHE A 391 -22.93 -0.10 13.84
CA PHE A 391 -22.59 1.31 13.98
C PHE A 391 -22.79 1.86 15.40
N ASP A 392 -23.81 1.36 16.10
CA ASP A 392 -24.17 1.74 17.48
C ASP A 392 -23.34 1.03 18.56
N SER A 393 -22.26 0.32 18.20
CA SER A 393 -21.48 -0.49 19.13
C SER A 393 -19.98 -0.22 19.07
N VAL A 394 -19.33 -0.39 20.23
CA VAL A 394 -17.86 -0.39 20.31
C VAL A 394 -17.27 -1.46 19.40
N ASN A 395 -17.91 -2.63 19.23
CA ASN A 395 -17.45 -3.66 18.31
C ASN A 395 -17.35 -3.18 16.85
N GLY A 396 -18.35 -2.43 16.37
CA GLY A 396 -18.31 -1.78 15.05
C GLY A 396 -17.22 -0.72 14.95
N ALA A 397 -17.04 0.10 15.99
CA ALA A 397 -15.97 1.09 16.04
C ALA A 397 -14.56 0.46 15.99
N LEU A 398 -14.34 -0.64 16.71
CA LEU A 398 -13.07 -1.39 16.69
C LEU A 398 -12.78 -1.96 15.28
N ALA A 399 -13.80 -2.56 14.65
CA ALA A 399 -13.67 -3.06 13.27
C ALA A 399 -13.36 -1.92 12.30
N GLN A 400 -14.06 -0.79 12.43
CA GLN A 400 -13.83 0.37 11.57
C GLN A 400 -12.42 0.95 11.74
N ALA A 401 -11.93 1.09 12.98
CA ALA A 401 -10.59 1.61 13.26
C ALA A 401 -9.49 0.69 12.71
N ASP A 402 -9.73 -0.62 12.75
CA ASP A 402 -8.87 -1.63 12.14
C ASP A 402 -8.86 -1.52 10.61
N VAL A 403 -10.03 -1.40 9.98
CA VAL A 403 -10.19 -1.24 8.53
C VAL A 403 -9.47 0.01 8.02
N LEU A 404 -9.62 1.17 8.69
CA LEU A 404 -8.91 2.40 8.31
C LEU A 404 -7.38 2.23 8.39
N GLY A 405 -6.89 1.53 9.42
CA GLY A 405 -5.48 1.21 9.56
C GLY A 405 -4.97 0.29 8.46
N ILE A 406 -5.76 -0.74 8.09
CA ILE A 406 -5.47 -1.65 6.98
C ILE A 406 -5.39 -0.89 5.66
N PHE A 407 -6.34 0.01 5.37
CA PHE A 407 -6.32 0.80 4.14
C PHE A 407 -5.03 1.61 3.98
N GLY A 408 -4.61 2.31 5.03
CA GLY A 408 -3.36 3.06 5.02
C GLY A 408 -2.13 2.17 4.92
N ARG A 409 -2.10 1.05 5.66
CA ARG A 409 -0.98 0.10 5.63
C ARG A 409 -0.83 -0.60 4.29
N GLU A 410 -1.92 -1.06 3.67
CA GLU A 410 -1.89 -1.74 2.37
C GLU A 410 -1.72 -0.76 1.19
N GLY A 411 -1.87 0.55 1.45
CA GLY A 411 -1.76 1.60 0.44
C GLY A 411 -2.90 1.56 -0.56
N LEU A 412 -4.13 1.48 -0.06
CA LEU A 412 -5.34 1.72 -0.85
C LEU A 412 -5.40 3.22 -1.21
N ASP A 413 -5.89 3.55 -2.40
CA ASP A 413 -5.87 4.94 -2.87
C ASP A 413 -7.13 5.72 -2.50
N LEU A 414 -8.29 5.07 -2.40
CA LEU A 414 -9.57 5.70 -2.06
C LEU A 414 -10.52 4.69 -1.42
N ALA A 415 -11.29 5.11 -0.43
CA ALA A 415 -12.37 4.30 0.12
C ALA A 415 -13.52 5.17 0.63
N THR A 416 -14.75 4.69 0.50
CA THR A 416 -15.94 5.36 1.04
C THR A 416 -16.83 4.39 1.82
N LEU A 417 -17.02 4.65 3.11
CA LEU A 417 -17.90 3.85 3.97
C LEU A 417 -19.35 3.91 3.48
N TRP A 418 -20.06 2.77 3.47
CA TRP A 418 -21.47 2.67 3.17
C TRP A 418 -22.33 2.30 4.40
N THR A 419 -23.28 3.11 4.82
CA THR A 419 -23.38 4.57 4.60
C THR A 419 -22.66 5.31 5.72
N ALA A 420 -22.63 6.64 5.68
CA ALA A 420 -22.06 7.42 6.77
C ALA A 420 -22.84 7.17 8.10
N PRO A 421 -22.14 7.03 9.24
CA PRO A 421 -22.78 6.99 10.54
C PRO A 421 -23.37 8.37 10.88
N SER A 422 -24.35 8.40 11.78
CA SER A 422 -24.69 9.65 12.44
C SER A 422 -23.58 10.05 13.42
N ALA A 423 -23.45 11.36 13.70
CA ALA A 423 -22.31 11.88 14.47
C ALA A 423 -22.16 11.28 15.88
N GLY A 424 -23.26 10.81 16.50
CA GLY A 424 -23.25 10.21 17.83
C GLY A 424 -22.99 8.69 17.87
N GLN A 425 -22.81 8.04 16.73
CA GLN A 425 -22.57 6.60 16.68
C GLN A 425 -21.09 6.28 16.89
N PRO A 426 -20.75 5.21 17.65
CA PRO A 426 -19.39 4.72 17.86
C PRO A 426 -18.51 4.60 16.61
N VAL A 427 -19.09 4.21 15.45
CA VAL A 427 -18.32 4.15 14.20
C VAL A 427 -17.80 5.53 13.75
N ALA A 428 -18.49 6.63 14.07
CA ALA A 428 -17.97 7.98 13.85
C ALA A 428 -16.72 8.26 14.71
N ASP A 429 -16.67 7.74 15.95
CA ASP A 429 -15.50 7.91 16.83
C ASP A 429 -14.28 7.16 16.30
N ALA A 430 -14.45 6.04 15.59
CA ALA A 430 -13.35 5.40 14.87
C ALA A 430 -12.73 6.33 13.81
N PHE A 431 -13.53 7.11 13.09
CA PHE A 431 -13.01 8.15 12.19
C PHE A 431 -12.38 9.31 12.95
N ARG A 432 -12.98 9.77 14.06
CA ARG A 432 -12.40 10.82 14.90
C ARG A 432 -11.02 10.42 15.41
N MET A 433 -10.81 9.18 15.84
CA MET A 433 -9.49 8.69 16.24
C MET A 433 -8.41 8.92 15.15
N TYR A 434 -8.76 8.83 13.87
CA TYR A 434 -7.82 9.10 12.77
C TYR A 434 -7.81 10.57 12.29
N ARG A 435 -8.90 11.31 12.47
CA ARG A 435 -9.12 12.57 11.74
C ARG A 435 -9.38 13.79 12.61
N ASP A 436 -9.79 13.60 13.86
CA ASP A 436 -10.11 14.65 14.83
C ASP A 436 -10.02 14.18 16.29
N TYR A 437 -8.95 13.48 16.67
CA TYR A 437 -8.90 12.73 17.94
C TYR A 437 -8.92 13.62 19.20
N ASP A 438 -8.63 14.92 19.04
CA ASP A 438 -8.58 15.91 20.10
C ASP A 438 -9.71 16.95 20.01
N GLY A 439 -10.62 16.80 19.04
CA GLY A 439 -11.69 17.76 18.74
C GLY A 439 -11.20 19.11 18.22
N ARG A 440 -9.94 19.20 17.77
CA ARG A 440 -9.28 20.47 17.37
C ARG A 440 -8.58 20.41 16.03
N GLY A 441 -8.68 19.31 15.29
CA GLY A 441 -7.87 19.15 14.08
C GLY A 441 -6.96 17.94 14.08
N GLY A 442 -6.71 17.29 15.22
CA GLY A 442 -5.69 16.27 15.39
C GLY A 442 -5.89 15.10 14.42
N ARG A 443 -4.85 14.76 13.65
CA ARG A 443 -4.91 13.69 12.64
C ARG A 443 -3.86 12.61 12.85
N PHE A 444 -4.15 11.40 12.43
CA PHE A 444 -3.13 10.39 12.20
C PHE A 444 -2.10 10.85 11.15
N GLY A 445 -0.91 10.25 11.16
CA GLY A 445 0.13 10.56 10.19
C GLY A 445 -0.22 10.18 8.76
N ASP A 446 0.46 10.79 7.81
CA ASP A 446 0.25 10.68 6.36
C ASP A 446 1.36 9.91 5.65
N THR A 447 2.42 9.52 6.37
CA THR A 447 3.47 8.63 5.88
C THR A 447 3.47 7.38 6.73
N ARG A 448 2.98 6.26 6.21
CA ARG A 448 2.97 4.98 6.94
C ARG A 448 4.38 4.59 7.34
N ILE A 449 4.53 3.93 8.48
CA ILE A 449 5.79 3.31 8.93
C ILE A 449 5.52 1.86 9.30
N ARG A 450 6.57 1.03 9.41
CA ARG A 450 6.40 -0.36 9.81
C ARG A 450 5.94 -0.43 11.27
N ALA A 451 4.77 -1.02 11.47
CA ALA A 451 4.25 -1.41 12.77
C ALA A 451 3.66 -2.83 12.68
N THR A 452 4.04 -3.71 13.60
CA THR A 452 3.66 -5.12 13.57
C THR A 452 3.22 -5.60 14.94
N SER A 453 2.26 -6.53 14.95
CA SER A 453 1.82 -7.28 16.13
C SER A 453 2.12 -8.76 15.91
N THR A 454 2.54 -9.46 16.96
CA THR A 454 2.69 -10.93 16.91
C THR A 454 1.34 -11.66 16.92
N ASP A 455 0.25 -10.99 17.29
CA ASP A 455 -1.13 -11.51 17.26
C ASP A 455 -2.11 -10.37 16.90
N GLN A 456 -2.23 -10.10 15.60
CA GLN A 456 -3.08 -9.01 15.08
C GLN A 456 -4.60 -9.27 15.23
N ASP A 457 -4.99 -10.51 15.53
CA ASP A 457 -6.37 -10.88 15.86
C ASP A 457 -6.78 -10.34 17.22
N LYS A 458 -5.82 -10.27 18.17
CA LYS A 458 -6.05 -9.71 19.50
C LYS A 458 -5.76 -8.21 19.57
N VAL A 459 -4.59 -7.80 19.08
CA VAL A 459 -4.16 -6.40 19.12
C VAL A 459 -3.56 -6.02 17.79
N SER A 460 -4.21 -5.12 17.06
CA SER A 460 -3.67 -4.53 15.84
C SER A 460 -2.95 -3.22 16.15
N ILE A 461 -1.88 -2.94 15.42
CA ILE A 461 -1.13 -1.68 15.50
C ILE A 461 -0.86 -1.14 14.09
N TYR A 462 -1.07 0.16 13.91
CA TYR A 462 -0.78 0.90 12.70
C TYR A 462 0.06 2.13 13.05
N GLY A 463 1.14 2.36 12.31
CA GLY A 463 2.05 3.47 12.56
C GLY A 463 2.14 4.41 11.36
N ALA A 464 2.20 5.72 11.62
CA ALA A 464 2.53 6.72 10.62
C ALA A 464 3.29 7.90 11.23
N GLU A 465 4.18 8.51 10.44
CA GLU A 465 4.72 9.83 10.71
C GLU A 465 3.80 10.89 10.08
N ARG A 466 3.54 11.97 10.80
CA ARG A 466 2.73 13.09 10.36
C ARG A 466 3.60 14.19 9.78
N ALA A 467 3.50 14.47 8.48
CA ALA A 467 4.40 15.39 7.81
C ALA A 467 4.35 16.84 8.34
N THR A 468 3.22 17.27 8.90
CA THR A 468 3.03 18.65 9.37
C THR A 468 3.88 19.03 10.58
N ASP A 469 4.20 18.07 11.44
CA ASP A 469 4.94 18.31 12.69
C ASP A 469 6.00 17.24 12.99
N GLY A 470 6.09 16.17 12.19
CA GLY A 470 7.00 15.05 12.37
C GLY A 470 6.62 14.13 13.54
N ALA A 471 5.41 14.23 14.08
CA ALA A 471 4.97 13.33 15.14
C ALA A 471 4.84 11.89 14.63
N THR A 472 5.28 10.92 15.44
CA THR A 472 4.98 9.50 15.24
C THR A 472 3.62 9.20 15.88
N THR A 473 2.67 8.75 15.08
CA THR A 473 1.33 8.36 15.52
C THR A 473 1.17 6.84 15.45
N LEU A 474 0.72 6.22 16.55
CA LEU A 474 0.49 4.78 16.64
C LEU A 474 -0.96 4.51 17.04
N MET A 475 -1.75 3.96 16.13
CA MET A 475 -3.11 3.50 16.40
C MET A 475 -3.08 2.05 16.85
N VAL A 476 -3.53 1.77 18.07
CA VAL A 476 -3.56 0.42 18.65
C VAL A 476 -5.00 0.04 18.99
N VAL A 477 -5.46 -1.13 18.53
CA VAL A 477 -6.83 -1.60 18.76
C VAL A 477 -6.79 -2.91 19.55
N ASN A 478 -7.29 -2.90 20.79
CA ASN A 478 -7.52 -4.13 21.56
C ASN A 478 -8.88 -4.71 21.19
N LYS A 479 -8.87 -5.84 20.49
CA LYS A 479 -10.04 -6.55 19.99
C LYS A 479 -10.60 -7.57 20.99
N THR A 480 -10.00 -7.69 22.17
CA THR A 480 -10.39 -8.66 23.19
C THR A 480 -11.35 -8.07 24.21
N GLY A 481 -12.08 -8.95 24.91
CA GLY A 481 -12.96 -8.56 26.02
C GLY A 481 -12.24 -8.36 27.35
N GLY A 482 -10.90 -8.36 27.38
CA GLY A 482 -10.11 -8.17 28.60
C GLY A 482 -9.05 -7.08 28.44
N ASP A 483 -8.63 -6.52 29.57
CA ASP A 483 -7.55 -5.55 29.61
C ASP A 483 -6.21 -6.24 29.33
N LEU A 484 -5.41 -5.63 28.47
CA LEU A 484 -4.10 -6.14 28.06
C LEU A 484 -2.98 -5.15 28.38
N THR A 485 -1.79 -5.68 28.68
CA THR A 485 -0.53 -4.94 28.64
C THR A 485 0.36 -5.52 27.54
N SER A 486 0.74 -4.72 26.55
CA SER A 486 1.55 -5.16 25.41
C SER A 486 2.86 -4.39 25.36
N PRO A 487 4.04 -5.05 25.29
CA PRO A 487 5.28 -4.33 25.08
C PRO A 487 5.31 -3.78 23.64
N VAL A 488 5.73 -2.53 23.50
CA VAL A 488 5.92 -1.84 22.22
C VAL A 488 7.39 -1.59 22.02
N ALA A 489 8.07 -2.46 21.29
CA ALA A 489 9.46 -2.26 20.90
C ALA A 489 9.54 -1.14 19.85
N MET A 490 10.44 -0.18 20.04
CA MET A 490 10.60 0.96 19.14
C MET A 490 12.02 1.06 18.62
N SER A 491 12.13 1.44 17.36
CA SER A 491 13.41 1.69 16.67
C SER A 491 13.31 2.90 15.74
N GLY A 492 14.46 3.53 15.47
CA GLY A 492 14.59 4.68 14.58
C GLY A 492 14.16 6.03 15.17
N ARG A 493 13.86 6.12 16.47
CA ARG A 493 13.60 7.37 17.18
C ARG A 493 14.10 7.33 18.63
N GLY A 494 14.26 8.52 19.23
CA GLY A 494 14.69 8.65 20.61
C GLY A 494 13.59 8.58 21.67
N ALA A 495 14.00 8.68 22.93
CA ALA A 495 13.09 8.73 24.07
C ALA A 495 12.20 9.99 24.00
N GLY A 496 11.03 9.92 24.61
CA GLY A 496 10.10 11.05 24.65
C GLY A 496 8.87 10.74 25.49
N THR A 497 7.81 11.50 25.25
CA THR A 497 6.52 11.35 25.92
C THR A 497 5.45 11.27 24.84
N ALA A 498 4.60 10.25 24.91
CA ALA A 498 3.45 10.11 24.04
C ALA A 498 2.22 10.71 24.73
N GLN A 499 1.50 11.58 24.04
CA GLN A 499 0.12 11.88 24.37
C GLN A 499 -0.74 10.66 24.05
N VAL A 500 -1.74 10.39 24.88
CA VAL A 500 -2.56 9.18 24.76
C VAL A 500 -4.02 9.57 24.64
N TYR A 501 -4.64 9.21 23.52
CA TYR A 501 -6.06 9.41 23.26
C TYR A 501 -6.75 8.06 23.17
N ARG A 502 -7.90 7.90 23.82
CA ARG A 502 -8.58 6.62 23.89
C ARG A 502 -10.08 6.73 23.67
N TYR A 503 -10.61 5.81 22.87
CA TYR A 503 -12.03 5.49 22.80
C TYR A 503 -12.24 4.05 23.28
N SER A 504 -13.22 3.81 24.15
CA SER A 504 -13.48 2.47 24.69
C SER A 504 -14.92 2.33 25.20
N GLY A 505 -15.32 1.11 25.54
CA GLY A 505 -16.60 0.88 26.22
C GLY A 505 -16.72 1.47 27.62
N ALA A 506 -15.61 1.85 28.26
CA ALA A 506 -15.65 2.57 29.54
C ALA A 506 -16.08 4.04 29.36
N ASP A 507 -15.76 4.63 28.20
CA ASP A 507 -16.04 6.01 27.85
C ASP A 507 -16.73 6.08 26.48
N PRO A 508 -17.96 5.52 26.36
CA PRO A 508 -18.62 5.35 25.06
C PRO A 508 -19.09 6.67 24.44
N THR A 509 -19.04 7.78 25.19
CA THR A 509 -19.54 9.09 24.77
C THR A 509 -18.50 9.95 24.06
N GLY A 510 -17.25 9.51 23.95
CA GLY A 510 -16.23 10.25 23.20
C GLY A 510 -14.80 9.86 23.55
N ILE A 511 -13.85 10.50 22.86
CA ILE A 511 -12.42 10.26 23.03
C ILE A 511 -11.91 10.97 24.28
N VAL A 512 -11.20 10.23 25.13
CA VAL A 512 -10.57 10.75 26.35
C VAL A 512 -9.08 10.98 26.11
N HIS A 513 -8.57 12.13 26.56
CA HIS A 513 -7.13 12.37 26.67
C HIS A 513 -6.65 11.82 28.01
N GLU A 514 -5.94 10.71 27.94
CA GLU A 514 -5.43 9.95 29.08
C GLU A 514 -4.13 10.56 29.62
N ALA A 515 -3.60 9.96 30.69
CA ALA A 515 -2.26 10.32 31.14
C ALA A 515 -1.21 9.99 30.07
N ASP A 516 -0.30 10.94 29.87
CA ASP A 516 0.84 10.81 28.97
C ASP A 516 1.69 9.56 29.30
N GLN A 517 2.15 8.87 28.25
CA GLN A 517 2.96 7.66 28.35
C GLN A 517 4.44 8.00 28.10
N ALA A 518 5.30 7.72 29.08
CA ALA A 518 6.75 7.81 28.87
C ALA A 518 7.20 6.77 27.83
N VAL A 519 8.02 7.19 26.87
CA VAL A 519 8.57 6.35 25.81
C VAL A 519 10.10 6.35 25.91
N SER A 520 10.69 5.18 26.13
CA SER A 520 12.16 5.05 26.09
C SER A 520 12.67 4.91 24.65
N ALA A 521 13.98 5.01 24.45
CA ALA A 521 14.59 4.79 23.14
C ALA A 521 14.36 3.36 22.59
N THR A 522 14.10 2.38 23.46
CA THR A 522 13.81 0.99 23.08
C THR A 522 12.32 0.67 23.05
N GLY A 523 11.45 1.57 23.51
CA GLY A 523 10.01 1.34 23.58
C GLY A 523 9.33 1.65 24.91
N PHE A 524 8.14 1.12 25.09
CA PHE A 524 7.31 1.26 26.29
C PHE A 524 6.35 0.08 26.44
N THR A 525 5.57 0.02 27.52
CA THR A 525 4.48 -0.95 27.68
C THR A 525 3.15 -0.23 27.53
N ALA A 526 2.34 -0.63 26.55
CA ALA A 526 1.02 -0.10 26.30
C ALA A 526 -0.02 -0.79 27.20
N THR A 527 -0.80 0.00 27.95
CA THR A 527 -1.99 -0.48 28.68
C THR A 527 -3.22 -0.27 27.81
N LEU A 528 -3.93 -1.34 27.52
CA LEU A 528 -5.01 -1.39 26.54
C LEU A 528 -6.27 -1.98 27.19
N PRO A 529 -7.25 -1.14 27.60
CA PRO A 529 -8.52 -1.63 28.11
C PRO A 529 -9.23 -2.56 27.13
N ALA A 530 -10.09 -3.44 27.64
CA ALA A 530 -10.96 -4.30 26.84
C ALA A 530 -11.71 -3.50 25.77
N GLY A 531 -11.70 -3.98 24.52
CA GLY A 531 -12.43 -3.35 23.43
C GLY A 531 -12.13 -1.86 23.26
N SER A 532 -10.86 -1.49 23.11
CA SER A 532 -10.43 -0.08 23.03
C SER A 532 -9.64 0.25 21.77
N ILE A 533 -9.77 1.51 21.34
CA ILE A 533 -8.93 2.16 20.34
C ILE A 533 -8.06 3.16 21.10
N THR A 534 -6.74 3.00 21.05
CA THR A 534 -5.78 3.89 21.72
C THR A 534 -4.82 4.46 20.68
N LEU A 535 -4.76 5.79 20.59
CA LEU A 535 -3.80 6.52 19.77
C LEU A 535 -2.69 7.06 20.67
N TYR A 536 -1.45 6.70 20.35
CA TYR A 536 -0.26 7.33 20.90
C TYR A 536 0.25 8.37 19.90
N VAL A 537 0.30 9.63 20.31
CA VAL A 537 0.92 10.71 19.54
C VAL A 537 2.23 11.04 20.21
N ILE A 538 3.33 10.62 19.57
CA ILE A 538 4.67 10.88 20.05
C ILE A 538 5.22 12.06 19.26
N PRO A 539 5.32 13.27 19.85
CA PRO A 539 5.85 14.43 19.15
C PRO A 539 7.22 14.13 18.55
N LYS A 540 7.58 14.88 17.51
CA LYS A 540 8.92 14.83 16.96
C LYS A 540 9.92 15.05 18.09
N ASP A 541 10.99 14.27 18.07
CA ASP A 541 12.07 14.44 19.02
C ASP A 541 12.78 15.77 18.70
N ASP A 542 12.41 16.82 19.43
CA ASP A 542 13.03 18.14 19.37
C ASP A 542 14.35 18.18 20.18
N THR A 543 14.85 17.03 20.65
CA THR A 543 16.25 16.99 21.11
C THR A 543 17.14 17.44 19.96
N PRO A 544 18.04 18.43 20.18
CA PRO A 544 18.85 19.00 19.12
C PRO A 544 19.55 17.89 18.34
N THR A 545 19.25 17.82 17.03
CA THR A 545 20.01 16.94 16.13
C THR A 545 21.49 17.31 16.24
N LEU A 546 22.33 16.29 16.42
CA LEU A 546 23.77 16.50 16.42
C LEU A 546 24.21 17.07 15.06
N PRO A 547 25.20 17.98 15.01
CA PRO A 547 25.75 18.41 13.73
C PRO A 547 26.34 17.21 12.98
N ALA A 548 26.33 17.27 11.65
CA ALA A 548 26.97 16.24 10.84
C ALA A 548 28.46 16.10 11.24
N PRO A 549 28.99 14.88 11.36
CA PRO A 549 30.43 14.68 11.51
C PRO A 549 31.19 15.36 10.37
N GLY A 550 32.43 15.76 10.65
CA GLY A 550 33.35 16.19 9.59
C GLY A 550 33.58 15.08 8.56
N ALA A 551 34.04 15.44 7.36
CA ALA A 551 34.39 14.48 6.33
C ALA A 551 35.37 13.43 6.89
N PRO A 552 35.08 12.13 6.73
CA PRO A 552 35.98 11.10 7.21
C PRO A 552 37.26 11.11 6.39
N THR A 553 38.35 10.65 7.00
CA THR A 553 39.65 10.42 6.36
C THR A 553 39.96 8.93 6.38
N ALA A 554 40.68 8.44 5.36
CA ALA A 554 41.09 7.05 5.27
C ALA A 554 42.57 6.86 5.60
N SER A 555 42.87 5.80 6.35
CA SER A 555 44.20 5.24 6.58
C SER A 555 44.18 3.72 6.35
N ASP A 556 45.36 3.09 6.42
CA ASP A 556 45.52 1.63 6.36
C ASP A 556 44.80 0.96 5.19
N LEU A 557 44.78 1.65 4.05
CA LEU A 557 44.13 1.18 2.83
C LEU A 557 44.88 -0.05 2.30
N THR A 558 44.18 -1.17 2.23
CA THR A 558 44.67 -2.46 1.70
C THR A 558 43.88 -2.86 0.45
N ALA A 559 44.15 -4.06 -0.08
CA ALA A 559 43.35 -4.62 -1.15
C ALA A 559 41.92 -4.99 -0.71
N THR A 560 41.68 -5.19 0.59
CA THR A 560 40.41 -5.71 1.11
C THR A 560 39.86 -4.96 2.31
N GLY A 561 40.38 -3.78 2.63
CA GLY A 561 39.92 -2.99 3.76
C GLY A 561 40.52 -1.58 3.84
N VAL A 562 39.93 -0.77 4.70
CA VAL A 562 40.32 0.61 4.99
C VAL A 562 39.95 0.96 6.43
N THR A 563 40.76 1.77 7.10
CA THR A 563 40.41 2.37 8.39
C THR A 563 39.90 3.78 8.15
N LEU A 564 38.73 4.11 8.66
CA LEU A 564 38.12 5.44 8.57
C LEU A 564 38.23 6.14 9.93
N SER A 565 38.50 7.44 9.92
CA SER A 565 38.50 8.28 11.11
C SER A 565 37.87 9.64 10.83
N TRP A 566 37.22 10.24 11.83
CA TRP A 566 36.51 11.52 11.68
C TRP A 566 36.58 12.36 12.96
N PRO A 567 36.29 13.67 12.91
CA PRO A 567 36.19 14.50 14.11
C PRO A 567 35.03 14.06 15.02
N ALA A 568 35.23 14.12 16.34
CA ALA A 568 34.17 13.86 17.30
C ALA A 568 33.07 14.93 17.23
N VAL A 569 31.83 14.50 17.36
CA VAL A 569 30.66 15.37 17.51
C VAL A 569 30.27 15.41 18.99
N THR A 570 30.24 16.62 19.56
CA THR A 570 29.82 16.81 20.96
C THR A 570 28.38 16.31 21.15
N GLY A 571 28.16 15.42 22.12
CA GLY A 571 26.85 14.81 22.38
C GLY A 571 26.59 13.49 21.65
N ALA A 572 27.52 13.03 20.80
CA ALA A 572 27.46 11.69 20.20
C ALA A 572 27.77 10.60 21.24
N ALA A 573 26.88 9.61 21.34
CA ALA A 573 27.09 8.37 22.07
C ALA A 573 27.83 7.33 21.21
N ASP A 574 27.54 7.28 19.90
CA ASP A 574 28.24 6.44 18.93
C ASP A 574 28.10 6.98 17.49
N TYR A 575 28.65 6.25 16.52
CA TYR A 575 28.63 6.61 15.10
C TYR A 575 28.31 5.42 14.22
N THR A 576 27.52 5.67 13.17
CA THR A 576 27.23 4.72 12.10
C THR A 576 28.02 5.10 10.85
N VAL A 577 28.73 4.14 10.26
CA VAL A 577 29.43 4.30 8.97
C VAL A 577 28.61 3.62 7.88
N GLU A 578 28.38 4.31 6.78
CA GLU A 578 27.72 3.80 5.57
C GLU A 578 28.75 3.64 4.45
N ARG A 579 28.62 2.59 3.64
CA ARG A 579 29.36 2.29 2.41
C ARG A 579 28.36 2.21 1.26
N ASP A 580 28.52 3.08 0.27
CA ASP A 580 27.64 3.19 -0.91
C ASP A 580 26.15 3.26 -0.53
N GLY A 581 25.85 4.00 0.55
CA GLY A 581 24.50 4.19 1.07
C GLY A 581 23.96 3.04 1.95
N SER A 582 24.74 1.99 2.22
CA SER A 582 24.37 0.88 3.10
C SER A 582 25.24 0.82 4.36
N PRO A 583 24.73 0.40 5.54
CA PRO A 583 25.54 0.32 6.75
C PRO A 583 26.76 -0.59 6.61
N ALA A 584 27.94 -0.09 6.97
CA ALA A 584 29.21 -0.79 6.96
C ALA A 584 29.72 -1.14 8.38
N GLY A 585 29.18 -0.48 9.42
CA GLY A 585 29.43 -0.80 10.82
C GLY A 585 29.06 0.34 11.76
N ARG A 586 29.23 0.10 13.06
CA ARG A 586 28.95 1.06 14.14
C ARG A 586 30.09 1.05 15.17
N THR A 587 30.40 2.19 15.75
CA THR A 587 31.51 2.34 16.72
C THR A 587 31.19 3.43 17.73
N ALA A 588 31.54 3.22 19.01
CA ALA A 588 31.44 4.25 20.04
C ALA A 588 32.62 5.25 19.99
N THR A 589 33.63 4.98 19.15
CA THR A 589 34.79 5.84 18.96
C THR A 589 34.72 6.54 17.61
N THR A 590 35.67 7.43 17.32
CA THR A 590 35.72 8.16 16.04
C THR A 590 36.55 7.46 14.97
N THR A 591 36.66 6.13 15.06
CA THR A 591 37.38 5.30 14.10
C THR A 591 36.69 3.96 13.87
N LEU A 592 36.71 3.47 12.63
CA LEU A 592 36.19 2.16 12.25
C LEU A 592 37.02 1.55 11.11
N ALA A 593 37.47 0.31 11.31
CA ALA A 593 38.07 -0.50 10.26
C ALA A 593 36.98 -1.24 9.46
N VAL A 594 36.88 -0.93 8.17
CA VAL A 594 35.98 -1.60 7.22
C VAL A 594 36.77 -2.65 6.46
N THR A 595 36.36 -3.91 6.55
CA THR A 595 37.00 -5.06 5.89
C THR A 595 36.06 -5.71 4.85
N GLY A 596 36.54 -6.75 4.15
CA GLY A 596 35.74 -7.46 3.15
C GLY A 596 35.50 -6.67 1.86
N LEU A 597 36.35 -5.70 1.56
CA LEU A 597 36.30 -4.94 0.31
C LEU A 597 36.93 -5.72 -0.84
N LYS A 598 36.54 -5.43 -2.08
CA LYS A 598 37.17 -5.99 -3.27
C LYS A 598 38.43 -5.18 -3.65
N PRO A 599 39.51 -5.81 -4.15
CA PRO A 599 40.67 -5.11 -4.68
C PRO A 599 40.33 -4.20 -5.87
N ASP A 600 41.11 -3.14 -6.04
CA ASP A 600 40.97 -2.13 -7.11
C ASP A 600 39.51 -1.66 -7.35
N THR A 601 38.76 -1.45 -6.27
CA THR A 601 37.35 -1.06 -6.32
C THR A 601 37.15 0.23 -5.56
N ALA A 602 36.43 1.17 -6.17
CA ALA A 602 36.06 2.43 -5.54
C ALA A 602 34.84 2.22 -4.63
N TYR A 603 34.90 2.78 -3.42
CA TYR A 603 33.84 2.77 -2.42
C TYR A 603 33.64 4.19 -1.89
N THR A 604 32.40 4.56 -1.61
CA THR A 604 32.04 5.85 -1.01
C THR A 604 31.56 5.65 0.42
N PHE A 605 32.14 6.42 1.35
CA PHE A 605 31.84 6.32 2.77
C PHE A 605 31.27 7.62 3.34
N THR A 606 30.26 7.49 4.19
CA THR A 606 29.66 8.57 4.99
C THR A 606 29.54 8.14 6.46
N VAL A 607 29.48 9.10 7.37
CA VAL A 607 29.40 8.86 8.81
C VAL A 607 28.26 9.69 9.41
N ARG A 608 27.51 9.10 10.34
CA ARG A 608 26.49 9.78 11.15
C ARG A 608 26.86 9.69 12.63
N ALA A 609 26.65 10.76 13.37
CA ALA A 609 26.73 10.75 14.83
C ALA A 609 25.35 10.42 15.41
N ASN A 610 25.30 9.56 16.42
CA ASN A 610 24.07 9.19 17.11
C ASN A 610 24.17 9.68 18.55
N ASN A 611 23.16 10.40 19.05
CA ASN A 611 23.13 10.80 20.47
C ASN A 611 22.72 9.63 21.38
N ALA A 612 22.79 9.82 22.70
CA ALA A 612 22.37 8.80 23.67
C ALA A 612 20.87 8.47 23.60
N ALA A 613 20.06 9.34 23.00
CA ALA A 613 18.66 9.06 22.71
C ALA A 613 18.48 8.18 21.46
N GLY A 614 19.48 8.00 20.60
CA GLY A 614 19.40 7.21 19.37
C GLY A 614 19.07 8.01 18.11
N THR A 615 19.02 9.34 18.20
CA THR A 615 18.80 10.25 17.06
C THR A 615 20.09 10.45 16.27
N SER A 616 20.04 10.22 14.96
CA SER A 616 21.19 10.37 14.04
C SER A 616 21.30 11.77 13.42
N SER A 617 22.52 12.26 13.25
CA SER A 617 22.83 13.47 12.49
C SER A 617 22.59 13.27 10.97
N PRO A 618 22.57 14.35 10.17
CA PRO A 618 22.84 14.26 8.73
C PRO A 618 24.19 13.56 8.47
N PRO A 619 24.37 12.94 7.28
CA PRO A 619 25.63 12.27 6.96
C PRO A 619 26.75 13.31 6.78
N SER A 620 27.98 12.93 7.12
CA SER A 620 29.17 13.70 6.77
C SER A 620 29.32 13.86 5.25
N PRO A 621 30.15 14.81 4.79
CA PRO A 621 30.58 14.81 3.39
C PRO A 621 31.21 13.47 3.01
N ALA A 622 30.86 12.99 1.83
CA ALA A 622 31.28 11.67 1.37
C ALA A 622 32.80 11.60 1.10
N LEU A 623 33.43 10.51 1.51
CA LEU A 623 34.80 10.15 1.16
C LEU A 623 34.79 8.98 0.17
N THR A 624 35.32 9.19 -1.04
CA THR A 624 35.55 8.10 -1.98
C THR A 624 37.00 7.62 -1.89
N VAL A 625 37.18 6.31 -1.69
CA VAL A 625 38.50 5.64 -1.72
C VAL A 625 38.50 4.46 -2.66
N ARG A 626 39.63 4.18 -3.29
CA ARG A 626 39.84 3.00 -4.14
C ARG A 626 40.83 2.06 -3.46
N THR A 627 40.39 0.84 -3.15
CA THR A 627 41.26 -0.19 -2.54
C THR A 627 42.48 -0.48 -3.41
N LYS A 628 43.55 -0.96 -2.79
CA LYS A 628 44.77 -1.31 -3.54
C LYS A 628 44.48 -2.49 -4.48
N PRO A 629 45.19 -2.59 -5.61
CA PRO A 629 45.22 -3.83 -6.39
C PRO A 629 45.73 -4.99 -5.53
N ASP A 630 45.30 -6.21 -5.86
CA ASP A 630 45.84 -7.42 -5.23
C ASP A 630 47.34 -7.55 -5.54
N GLN A 631 48.17 -7.69 -4.51
CA GLN A 631 49.63 -7.78 -4.62
C GLN A 631 50.19 -9.18 -4.36
N SER A 632 49.37 -10.22 -4.52
CA SER A 632 49.80 -11.62 -4.49
C SER A 632 50.65 -12.01 -5.73
N GLY A 633 51.89 -11.48 -5.83
CA GLY A 633 52.85 -11.85 -6.86
C GLY A 633 54.06 -10.91 -6.96
N THR A 634 54.98 -10.97 -5.99
CA THR A 634 56.17 -10.12 -5.93
C THR A 634 57.26 -10.55 -6.91
N GLY A 635 57.41 -9.85 -8.05
CA GLY A 635 58.63 -9.85 -8.85
C GLY A 635 58.45 -10.08 -10.36
N CYS A 636 59.31 -10.92 -10.92
CA CYS A 636 59.35 -11.26 -12.35
C CYS A 636 58.40 -12.44 -12.65
N THR A 637 57.67 -12.40 -13.77
CA THR A 637 56.92 -13.56 -14.28
C THR A 637 57.44 -13.99 -15.63
N ALA A 638 57.68 -15.29 -15.81
CA ALA A 638 58.01 -15.89 -17.10
C ALA A 638 56.87 -16.83 -17.54
N ALA A 639 56.64 -16.90 -18.85
CA ALA A 639 55.70 -17.82 -19.46
C ALA A 639 56.28 -18.34 -20.77
N VAL A 640 55.95 -19.57 -21.13
CA VAL A 640 56.39 -20.16 -22.40
C VAL A 640 55.21 -20.69 -23.21
N THR A 641 55.35 -20.67 -24.52
CA THR A 641 54.34 -21.18 -25.47
C THR A 641 55.03 -21.92 -26.59
N VAL A 642 54.59 -23.14 -26.88
CA VAL A 642 55.06 -23.89 -28.04
C VAL A 642 54.37 -23.34 -29.29
N THR A 643 55.14 -22.82 -30.23
CA THR A 643 54.63 -22.11 -31.41
C THR A 643 54.78 -22.90 -32.71
N GLY A 644 55.55 -24.00 -32.71
CA GLY A 644 55.67 -24.92 -33.84
C GLY A 644 56.27 -26.26 -33.44
N LYS A 645 55.94 -27.34 -34.16
CA LYS A 645 56.47 -28.70 -33.93
C LYS A 645 56.70 -29.41 -35.26
N TRP A 646 57.83 -30.10 -35.41
CA TRP A 646 58.17 -30.96 -36.54
C TRP A 646 58.89 -32.24 -36.05
N PRO A 647 59.14 -33.26 -36.89
CA PRO A 647 59.72 -34.51 -36.42
C PRO A 647 61.04 -34.30 -35.67
N GLY A 648 61.04 -34.65 -34.37
CA GLY A 648 62.21 -34.59 -33.48
C GLY A 648 62.51 -33.23 -32.83
N GLN A 649 61.77 -32.16 -33.16
CA GLN A 649 62.04 -30.81 -32.66
C GLN A 649 60.76 -29.97 -32.50
N PHE A 650 60.82 -28.96 -31.64
CA PHE A 650 59.75 -27.97 -31.49
C PHE A 650 60.30 -26.58 -31.15
N GLN A 651 59.53 -25.56 -31.50
CA GLN A 651 59.81 -24.15 -31.24
C GLN A 651 59.02 -23.65 -30.03
N LEU A 652 59.67 -22.87 -29.18
CA LEU A 652 59.11 -22.30 -27.97
C LEU A 652 59.41 -20.80 -27.89
N ASP A 653 58.38 -20.00 -27.63
CA ASP A 653 58.49 -18.58 -27.31
C ASP A 653 58.43 -18.42 -25.78
N LEU A 654 59.41 -17.72 -25.21
CA LEU A 654 59.52 -17.35 -23.80
C LEU A 654 59.21 -15.86 -23.66
N THR A 655 58.27 -15.51 -22.78
CA THR A 655 57.96 -14.13 -22.41
C THR A 655 58.32 -13.89 -20.96
N VAL A 656 59.09 -12.83 -20.69
CA VAL A 656 59.47 -12.39 -19.34
C VAL A 656 58.91 -11.01 -19.09
N ARG A 657 58.14 -10.84 -18.00
CA ARG A 657 57.47 -9.58 -17.65
C ARG A 657 57.84 -9.14 -16.24
N ASN A 658 58.14 -7.85 -16.09
CA ASN A 658 58.35 -7.22 -14.80
C ASN A 658 56.99 -6.89 -14.15
N ARG A 659 56.62 -7.58 -13.07
CA ARG A 659 55.43 -7.27 -12.24
C ARG A 659 55.79 -6.52 -10.96
N GLY A 660 57.08 -6.21 -10.77
CA GLY A 660 57.56 -5.38 -9.68
C GLY A 660 57.40 -3.89 -9.97
N THR A 661 57.84 -3.07 -9.02
CA THR A 661 57.73 -1.60 -9.05
C THR A 661 59.02 -0.89 -9.44
N THR A 662 60.12 -1.62 -9.64
CA THR A 662 61.42 -1.08 -10.05
C THR A 662 61.81 -1.59 -11.43
N SER A 663 62.47 -0.75 -12.23
CA SER A 663 63.01 -1.17 -13.53
C SER A 663 64.18 -2.13 -13.35
N GLY A 664 64.16 -3.25 -14.07
CA GLY A 664 65.31 -4.15 -14.19
C GLY A 664 66.19 -3.74 -15.37
N THR A 665 67.50 -3.96 -15.26
CA THR A 665 68.48 -3.73 -16.33
C THR A 665 68.81 -5.00 -17.12
N GLY A 666 68.48 -6.16 -16.57
CA GLY A 666 68.56 -7.46 -17.22
C GLY A 666 67.49 -8.42 -16.70
N TRP A 667 67.31 -9.53 -17.40
CA TRP A 667 66.41 -10.60 -16.98
C TRP A 667 67.01 -11.98 -17.25
N THR A 668 66.68 -12.93 -16.38
CA THR A 668 67.04 -14.34 -16.53
C THR A 668 65.82 -15.21 -16.24
N ALA A 669 65.57 -16.19 -17.10
CA ALA A 669 64.52 -17.19 -16.91
C ALA A 669 65.10 -18.60 -16.94
N SER A 670 64.57 -19.49 -16.10
CA SER A 670 64.98 -20.89 -16.04
C SER A 670 63.79 -21.80 -16.29
N LEU A 671 63.98 -22.82 -17.12
CA LEU A 671 62.98 -23.82 -17.47
C LEU A 671 63.53 -25.24 -17.35
N GLY A 672 62.73 -26.14 -16.76
CA GLY A 672 63.07 -27.56 -16.64
C GLY A 672 62.74 -28.32 -17.92
N LEU A 673 63.74 -28.99 -18.49
CA LEU A 673 63.65 -29.90 -19.63
C LEU A 673 63.29 -31.31 -19.14
N ALA A 674 62.29 -31.93 -19.76
CA ALA A 674 61.86 -33.29 -19.45
C ALA A 674 62.16 -34.25 -20.61
N GLY A 675 62.13 -35.57 -20.35
CA GLY A 675 62.13 -36.59 -21.42
C GLY A 675 63.35 -36.59 -22.34
N GLY A 676 64.53 -36.20 -21.85
CA GLY A 676 65.77 -36.17 -22.65
C GLY A 676 65.87 -34.99 -23.63
N MET A 677 65.01 -33.98 -23.51
CA MET A 677 65.05 -32.77 -24.33
C MET A 677 66.39 -32.03 -24.19
N SER A 678 66.82 -31.39 -25.28
CA SER A 678 67.99 -30.50 -25.29
C SER A 678 67.72 -29.25 -26.13
N VAL A 679 68.36 -28.14 -25.78
CA VAL A 679 68.24 -26.88 -26.55
C VAL A 679 69.11 -26.97 -27.80
N ALA A 680 68.51 -26.82 -28.97
CA ALA A 680 69.20 -26.85 -30.26
C ALA A 680 69.64 -25.44 -30.70
N GLN A 681 68.79 -24.44 -30.49
CA GLN A 681 69.05 -23.05 -30.89
C GLN A 681 68.27 -22.07 -30.02
N THR A 682 68.81 -20.87 -29.82
CA THR A 682 68.14 -19.75 -29.14
C THR A 682 68.34 -18.46 -29.95
N TRP A 683 67.33 -17.59 -29.96
CA TRP A 683 67.45 -16.20 -30.42
C TRP A 683 66.79 -15.23 -29.44
N ASN A 684 67.18 -13.95 -29.53
CA ASN A 684 66.78 -12.87 -28.62
C ASN A 684 67.07 -13.17 -27.13
N GLY A 685 67.97 -14.12 -26.87
CA GLY A 685 68.46 -14.51 -25.56
C GLY A 685 69.71 -15.38 -25.70
N VAL A 686 70.41 -15.61 -24.59
CA VAL A 686 71.58 -16.48 -24.53
C VAL A 686 71.28 -17.60 -23.54
N THR A 687 71.36 -18.85 -24.01
CA THR A 687 71.02 -20.03 -23.20
C THR A 687 72.26 -20.75 -22.71
N THR A 688 72.22 -21.16 -21.45
CA THR A 688 73.14 -22.14 -20.86
C THR A 688 72.32 -23.31 -20.31
N THR A 689 72.78 -24.55 -20.51
CA THR A 689 72.09 -25.74 -20.02
C THR A 689 72.97 -26.50 -19.04
N THR A 690 72.44 -26.78 -17.86
CA THR A 690 73.11 -27.57 -16.82
C THR A 690 72.17 -28.68 -16.38
N GLY A 691 72.56 -29.94 -16.63
CA GLY A 691 71.68 -31.09 -16.40
C GLY A 691 70.39 -30.95 -17.21
N THR A 692 69.25 -31.03 -16.52
CA THR A 692 67.91 -30.89 -17.12
C THR A 692 67.35 -29.48 -17.06
N THR A 693 68.14 -28.44 -16.78
CA THR A 693 67.64 -27.06 -16.70
C THR A 693 68.29 -26.19 -17.77
N ALA A 694 67.47 -25.50 -18.57
CA ALA A 694 67.91 -24.45 -19.47
C ALA A 694 67.66 -23.08 -18.84
N THR A 695 68.70 -22.28 -18.74
CA THR A 695 68.65 -20.90 -18.24
C THR A 695 68.91 -19.94 -19.40
N VAL A 696 67.95 -19.06 -19.67
CA VAL A 696 67.99 -18.06 -20.74
C VAL A 696 68.15 -16.69 -20.11
N ARG A 697 69.22 -15.98 -20.48
CA ARG A 697 69.39 -14.55 -20.14
C ARG A 697 69.09 -13.66 -21.33
N ASN A 698 68.76 -12.40 -21.06
CA ASN A 698 68.53 -11.40 -22.10
C ASN A 698 69.70 -11.27 -23.09
N ALA A 699 69.40 -10.94 -24.35
CA ALA A 699 70.38 -10.44 -25.30
C ALA A 699 70.83 -9.03 -24.92
N SER A 700 71.92 -8.54 -25.53
CA SER A 700 72.52 -7.25 -25.19
C SER A 700 71.58 -6.04 -25.33
N TRP A 701 70.48 -6.17 -26.06
CA TRP A 701 69.57 -5.07 -26.40
C TRP A 701 68.16 -5.18 -25.77
N ASN A 702 67.80 -6.29 -25.12
CA ASN A 702 66.46 -6.49 -24.56
C ASN A 702 66.42 -6.75 -23.04
N GLY A 703 67.46 -6.34 -22.30
CA GLY A 703 67.54 -6.53 -20.86
C GLY A 703 66.71 -5.56 -20.01
N ALA A 704 66.57 -4.31 -20.45
CA ALA A 704 65.91 -3.28 -19.66
C ALA A 704 64.39 -3.47 -19.66
N LEU A 705 63.80 -3.69 -18.48
CA LEU A 705 62.36 -3.89 -18.29
C LEU A 705 61.83 -2.97 -17.19
N ALA A 706 61.15 -1.89 -17.58
CA ALA A 706 60.38 -1.05 -16.66
C ALA A 706 59.22 -1.83 -16.01
N PRO A 707 58.66 -1.35 -14.88
CA PRO A 707 57.45 -1.92 -14.29
C PRO A 707 56.34 -2.11 -15.33
N GLY A 708 55.78 -3.32 -15.41
CA GLY A 708 54.76 -3.69 -16.39
C GLY A 708 55.29 -4.06 -17.78
N ALA A 709 56.54 -3.74 -18.14
CA ALA A 709 57.13 -4.07 -19.43
C ALA A 709 57.52 -5.56 -19.53
N PHE A 710 57.68 -6.05 -20.78
CA PHE A 710 58.05 -7.43 -21.06
C PHE A 710 59.05 -7.54 -22.22
N ALA A 711 59.80 -8.63 -22.24
CA ALA A 711 60.66 -9.03 -23.35
C ALA A 711 60.36 -10.48 -23.76
N THR A 712 60.72 -10.83 -24.99
CA THR A 712 60.56 -12.19 -25.51
C THR A 712 61.88 -12.75 -26.05
N ALA A 713 62.04 -14.06 -25.92
CA ALA A 713 63.09 -14.86 -26.53
C ALA A 713 62.50 -16.14 -27.12
N GLY A 714 63.15 -16.70 -28.15
CA GLY A 714 62.68 -17.94 -28.77
C GLY A 714 63.76 -19.02 -28.76
N MET A 715 63.33 -20.28 -28.74
CA MET A 715 64.20 -21.45 -28.77
C MET A 715 63.66 -22.55 -29.67
N ILE A 716 64.56 -23.34 -30.25
CA ILE A 716 64.25 -24.67 -30.80
C ILE A 716 64.83 -25.71 -29.85
N LEU A 717 64.01 -26.68 -29.46
CA LEU A 717 64.40 -27.82 -28.63
C LEU A 717 64.29 -29.12 -29.43
N ASN A 718 65.26 -30.01 -29.24
CA ASN A 718 65.17 -31.41 -29.66
C ASN A 718 64.28 -32.17 -28.66
N GLY A 719 63.31 -32.95 -29.14
CA GLY A 719 62.40 -33.76 -28.33
C GLY A 719 60.91 -33.57 -28.70
N ASP A 720 60.01 -34.10 -27.86
CA ASP A 720 58.55 -33.99 -28.04
C ASP A 720 57.89 -33.25 -26.86
N PRO A 721 57.22 -32.11 -27.08
CA PRO A 721 56.60 -31.34 -26.00
C PRO A 721 55.28 -31.95 -25.46
N ALA A 722 54.82 -33.09 -25.98
CA ALA A 722 53.58 -33.73 -25.53
C ALA A 722 53.63 -34.08 -24.03
N GLY A 723 52.69 -33.52 -23.27
CA GLY A 723 52.60 -33.70 -21.81
C GLY A 723 53.63 -32.91 -21.00
N TRP A 724 54.46 -32.08 -21.64
CA TRP A 724 55.41 -31.21 -20.94
C TRP A 724 54.77 -29.87 -20.59
N THR A 725 54.60 -29.60 -19.29
CA THR A 725 54.07 -28.34 -18.75
C THR A 725 55.15 -27.64 -17.93
N PRO A 726 56.10 -26.93 -18.56
CA PRO A 726 57.14 -26.25 -17.82
C PRO A 726 56.58 -25.08 -17.01
N THR A 727 57.04 -24.95 -15.77
CA THR A 727 56.78 -23.77 -14.92
C THR A 727 58.06 -22.93 -14.87
N PRO A 728 58.26 -22.00 -15.82
CA PRO A 728 59.47 -21.20 -15.85
C PRO A 728 59.53 -20.26 -14.66
N THR A 729 60.71 -20.12 -14.06
CA THR A 729 60.99 -19.09 -13.04
C THR A 729 61.80 -17.97 -13.65
N CYS A 730 61.75 -16.76 -13.10
CA CYS A 730 62.61 -15.69 -13.55
C CYS A 730 63.02 -14.70 -12.46
N SER A 731 64.08 -13.96 -12.78
CA SER A 731 64.61 -12.86 -11.98
C SER A 731 64.97 -11.67 -12.87
N LEU A 732 64.98 -10.48 -12.25
CA LEU A 732 65.50 -9.25 -12.84
C LEU A 732 66.79 -8.85 -12.10
N THR A 733 67.71 -8.20 -12.81
CA THR A 733 68.97 -7.67 -12.27
C THR A 733 69.03 -6.15 -12.35
#